data_AF-A0A811TYN4-F1
#
_entry.id   AF-A0A811TYN4-F1
#
_cell.length_a   1.000
_cell.length_b   1.000
_cell.length_c   1.000
_cell.angle_alpha   90.00
_cell.angle_beta   90.00
_cell.angle_gamma   90.00
#
_symmetry.space_group_name_H-M   'P 1'
#
loop_
_entity.id
_entity.type
_entity.pdbx_description
1 polymer ?
#
loop_
_entity_poly.entity_id
_entity_poly.type
_entity_poly.pdbx_seq_one_letter_code
_entity_poly.pdbx_strand_id
1 'polypeptide(L)'
;MPETAKSSKNALATNVSVETDSSSLADEKQQMQTQIMTLMNSLATLSAEKSRMEASFQADKKALRNQLTLKDQNIADLRKVIKENEDKARVHLDEMKAKLIIECQEREKETNNQMIMIRELQKLYADERHLKENIEMQLNNFKTQFASSDNENARVRDLLAQLNECKAQLKQIQANGIGKQEGNRNIDDSVDNIAIIRQVQQQMQQLKEQHAVAIKNEKERVLQAEELSRRQAALHEDRVANLEARLAELSNTVGNYDRLRQQDQENIHTLRKKLQDLEHNSESLSNFSSVNITNPEKLHRRLSNSKHDITTIVDEILRLKKIILAENSCNTNPVDLSKVFSIVADHEQCHEELASLQQQYNSCKSEVMQYQERLQAQKTHIATLQEKVKVLNRNIDEQEIELKNQAEKLRHAVKEERIKWRNKLSELENETRCKVVDLEQQLQKQRQRSLHLLDEKEQEIKTLQTSFEVFHTATLPPMPTDIHSEQNVTSASDAESNDGVGAACSQTQSTGTKISIKSKKLSVGENCHMLHYANELARKDIEIAGLRKTKYSAESALRKAIQEKVNAQEELGDKIALLEEEVDRLERCKTREGANLEYLKNVIISFIVTRDPDGKRHMLNAISAVLQFTPTEMQTINNAFHKK
;
A
#
# COMPACT_ATOMS: atom_id res chain seq x y z
N MET A 1 -71.86 27.77 -24.44
CA MET A 1 -72.38 29.03 -25.03
C MET A 1 -73.47 28.65 -26.02
N PRO A 2 -74.73 28.94 -25.71
CA PRO A 2 -75.93 28.50 -26.45
C PRO A 2 -76.47 29.58 -27.40
N GLU A 3 -77.15 29.22 -28.49
CA GLU A 3 -78.11 30.07 -29.23
C GLU A 3 -78.92 29.19 -30.21
N THR A 4 -80.16 28.81 -29.87
CA THR A 4 -81.45 29.40 -30.27
C THR A 4 -81.96 29.06 -31.69
N ALA A 5 -83.00 28.22 -31.72
CA ALA A 5 -84.29 28.34 -32.41
C ALA A 5 -84.39 29.06 -33.78
N LYS A 6 -85.08 28.39 -34.73
CA LYS A 6 -86.30 28.95 -35.34
C LYS A 6 -87.15 27.88 -36.03
N SER A 7 -88.38 27.76 -35.52
CA SER A 7 -89.54 27.17 -36.17
C SER A 7 -90.00 28.07 -37.31
N SER A 8 -90.45 27.51 -38.43
CA SER A 8 -91.38 28.18 -39.33
C SER A 8 -92.35 27.17 -39.93
N LYS A 9 -93.54 27.11 -39.34
CA LYS A 9 -94.76 26.58 -39.97
C LYS A 9 -95.13 27.50 -41.12
N ASN A 10 -95.45 26.95 -42.29
CA ASN A 10 -96.38 27.60 -43.19
C ASN A 10 -97.27 26.53 -43.83
N ALA A 11 -98.54 26.56 -43.42
CA ALA A 11 -99.61 25.79 -44.03
C ALA A 11 -100.22 26.65 -45.14
N LEU A 12 -100.33 26.10 -46.35
CA LEU A 12 -101.23 26.62 -47.36
C LEU A 12 -102.05 25.44 -47.88
N ALA A 13 -103.27 25.34 -47.36
CA ALA A 13 -104.31 24.47 -47.89
C ALA A 13 -104.80 25.07 -49.21
N THR A 14 -104.81 24.28 -50.28
CA THR A 14 -105.63 24.56 -51.46
C THR A 14 -106.35 23.28 -51.83
N ASN A 15 -107.66 23.33 -51.64
CA ASN A 15 -108.63 22.26 -51.86
C ASN A 15 -109.11 22.35 -53.31
N VAL A 16 -108.88 21.34 -54.14
CA VAL A 16 -109.62 21.15 -55.39
C VAL A 16 -109.93 19.66 -55.55
N SER A 17 -111.21 19.35 -55.37
CA SER A 17 -111.82 18.05 -55.64
C SER A 17 -112.14 17.94 -57.14
N VAL A 18 -111.65 16.89 -57.79
CA VAL A 18 -112.23 16.36 -59.04
C VAL A 18 -112.16 14.84 -58.95
N GLU A 19 -113.29 14.22 -58.62
CA GLU A 19 -113.51 12.79 -58.80
C GLU A 19 -113.99 12.54 -60.22
N THR A 20 -113.19 11.81 -61.01
CA THR A 20 -113.64 10.80 -62.00
C THR A 20 -112.38 10.12 -62.54
N ASP A 21 -111.86 9.12 -61.82
CA ASP A 21 -111.03 7.98 -62.29
C ASP A 21 -110.61 7.12 -61.08
N SER A 22 -111.57 6.63 -60.30
CA SER A 22 -111.33 6.08 -58.95
C SER A 22 -110.61 4.72 -58.90
N SER A 23 -110.48 3.98 -60.01
CA SER A 23 -109.73 2.71 -60.05
C SER A 23 -108.29 2.87 -60.55
N SER A 24 -108.05 3.74 -61.54
CA SER A 24 -106.71 4.03 -62.07
C SER A 24 -105.89 4.94 -61.12
N LEU A 25 -106.53 5.92 -60.48
CA LEU A 25 -105.86 6.82 -59.53
C LEU A 25 -105.54 6.12 -58.19
N ALA A 26 -106.32 5.08 -57.82
CA ALA A 26 -106.05 4.30 -56.62
C ALA A 26 -104.78 3.44 -56.79
N ASP A 27 -104.63 2.80 -57.94
CA ASP A 27 -103.41 2.05 -58.28
C ASP A 27 -102.20 2.97 -58.40
N GLU A 28 -102.31 4.13 -59.06
CA GLU A 28 -101.22 5.12 -59.12
C GLU A 28 -100.84 5.67 -57.74
N LYS A 29 -101.83 5.95 -56.89
CA LYS A 29 -101.61 6.42 -55.51
C LYS A 29 -100.92 5.34 -54.68
N GLN A 30 -101.29 4.09 -54.84
CA GLN A 30 -100.71 2.95 -54.12
C GLN A 30 -99.29 2.63 -54.64
N GLN A 31 -99.05 2.79 -55.94
CA GLN A 31 -97.73 2.68 -56.57
C GLN A 31 -96.79 3.80 -56.09
N MET A 32 -97.27 5.04 -56.03
CA MET A 32 -96.57 6.18 -55.41
C MET A 32 -96.26 5.94 -53.94
N GLN A 33 -97.21 5.39 -53.17
CA GLN A 33 -96.99 5.04 -51.76
C GLN A 33 -95.89 3.99 -51.58
N THR A 34 -95.85 3.00 -52.48
CA THR A 34 -94.83 1.94 -52.49
C THR A 34 -93.45 2.50 -52.87
N GLN A 35 -93.38 3.43 -53.83
CA GLN A 35 -92.14 4.12 -54.20
C GLN A 35 -91.63 5.02 -53.06
N ILE A 36 -92.51 5.75 -52.38
CA ILE A 36 -92.18 6.56 -51.20
C ILE A 36 -91.64 5.68 -50.08
N MET A 37 -92.28 4.54 -49.80
CA MET A 37 -91.82 3.60 -48.77
C MET A 37 -90.45 3.01 -49.12
N THR A 38 -90.19 2.72 -50.40
CA THR A 38 -88.89 2.24 -50.89
C THR A 38 -87.80 3.31 -50.73
N LEU A 39 -88.10 4.56 -51.10
CA LEU A 39 -87.19 5.71 -50.92
C LEU A 39 -86.91 5.96 -49.44
N MET A 40 -87.92 5.92 -48.59
CA MET A 40 -87.78 6.08 -47.14
C MET A 40 -86.90 4.97 -46.53
N ASN A 41 -87.09 3.71 -46.94
CA ASN A 41 -86.23 2.60 -46.53
C ASN A 41 -84.79 2.75 -47.05
N SER A 42 -84.61 3.24 -48.27
CA SER A 42 -83.28 3.53 -48.83
C SER A 42 -82.57 4.67 -48.08
N LEU A 43 -83.30 5.72 -47.70
CA LEU A 43 -82.79 6.84 -46.89
C LEU A 43 -82.42 6.38 -45.48
N ALA A 44 -83.26 5.55 -44.85
CA ALA A 44 -82.96 4.95 -43.56
C ALA A 44 -81.68 4.09 -43.61
N THR A 45 -81.51 3.33 -44.69
CA THR A 45 -80.31 2.51 -44.92
C THR A 45 -79.07 3.37 -45.13
N LEU A 46 -79.17 4.42 -45.97
CA LEU A 46 -78.10 5.41 -46.16
C LEU A 46 -77.75 6.16 -44.88
N SER A 47 -78.74 6.50 -44.06
CA SER A 47 -78.52 7.16 -42.76
C SER A 47 -77.84 6.22 -41.76
N ALA A 48 -78.25 4.94 -41.72
CA ALA A 48 -77.60 3.93 -40.90
C ALA A 48 -76.16 3.70 -41.36
N GLU A 49 -75.91 3.65 -42.67
CA GLU A 49 -74.57 3.45 -43.22
C GLU A 49 -73.68 4.68 -43.04
N LYS A 50 -74.23 5.89 -43.19
CA LYS A 50 -73.52 7.13 -42.83
C LYS A 50 -73.14 7.14 -41.35
N SER A 51 -74.07 6.80 -40.45
CA SER A 51 -73.78 6.72 -39.02
C SER A 51 -72.73 5.66 -38.69
N ARG A 52 -72.75 4.51 -39.39
CA ARG A 52 -71.75 3.45 -39.26
C ARG A 52 -70.37 3.92 -39.71
N MET A 53 -70.29 4.57 -40.87
CA MET A 53 -69.04 5.15 -41.40
C MET A 53 -68.51 6.27 -40.52
N GLU A 54 -69.38 7.12 -39.97
CA GLU A 54 -68.96 8.20 -39.08
C GLU A 54 -68.44 7.65 -37.74
N ALA A 55 -69.07 6.60 -37.22
CA ALA A 55 -68.58 5.88 -36.04
C ALA A 55 -67.22 5.20 -36.30
N SER A 56 -67.04 4.55 -37.46
CA SER A 56 -65.75 3.94 -37.81
C SER A 56 -64.66 5.00 -38.01
N PHE A 57 -64.98 6.13 -38.63
CA PHE A 57 -64.03 7.24 -38.79
C PHE A 57 -63.60 7.83 -37.45
N GLN A 58 -64.52 8.02 -36.50
CA GLN A 58 -64.18 8.50 -35.15
C GLN A 58 -63.33 7.48 -34.38
N ALA A 59 -63.61 6.19 -34.54
CA ALA A 59 -62.79 5.12 -33.96
C ALA A 59 -61.36 5.12 -34.52
N ASP A 60 -61.21 5.21 -35.85
CA ASP A 60 -59.91 5.28 -36.52
C ASP A 60 -59.13 6.54 -36.12
N LYS A 61 -59.78 7.69 -36.06
CA LYS A 61 -59.18 8.94 -35.60
C LYS A 61 -58.66 8.83 -34.16
N LYS A 62 -59.40 8.15 -33.28
CA LYS A 62 -58.97 7.88 -31.90
C LYS A 62 -57.81 6.89 -31.88
N ALA A 63 -57.86 5.83 -32.67
CA ALA A 63 -56.80 4.84 -32.79
C ALA A 63 -55.48 5.46 -33.27
N LEU A 64 -55.54 6.31 -34.31
CA LEU A 64 -54.37 7.03 -34.84
C LEU A 64 -53.76 7.99 -33.82
N ARG A 65 -54.59 8.72 -33.04
CA ARG A 65 -54.09 9.57 -31.96
C ARG A 65 -53.39 8.75 -30.86
N ASN A 66 -53.97 7.63 -30.47
CA ASN A 66 -53.36 6.74 -29.48
C ASN A 66 -52.02 6.16 -30.00
N GLN A 67 -51.96 5.78 -31.28
CA GLN A 67 -50.71 5.34 -31.90
C GLN A 67 -49.66 6.45 -31.91
N LEU A 68 -50.05 7.69 -32.26
CA LEU A 68 -49.14 8.83 -32.26
C LEU A 68 -48.57 9.08 -30.86
N THR A 69 -49.42 9.12 -29.82
CA THR A 69 -48.97 9.30 -28.44
C THR A 69 -48.04 8.18 -27.98
N LEU A 70 -48.30 6.93 -28.40
CA LEU A 70 -47.46 5.78 -28.05
C LEU A 70 -46.10 5.82 -28.77
N LYS A 71 -46.08 6.29 -30.03
CA LYS A 71 -44.84 6.53 -30.77
C LYS A 71 -44.03 7.68 -30.17
N ASP A 72 -44.67 8.77 -29.78
CA ASP A 72 -44.01 9.90 -29.11
C ASP A 72 -43.41 9.48 -27.76
N GLN A 73 -44.13 8.66 -27.00
CA GLN A 73 -43.62 8.11 -25.74
C GLN A 73 -42.42 7.18 -25.96
N ASN A 74 -42.49 6.29 -26.95
CA ASN A 74 -41.34 5.45 -27.34
C ASN A 74 -40.14 6.29 -27.78
N ILE A 75 -40.34 7.39 -28.51
CA ILE A 75 -39.25 8.29 -28.92
C ILE A 75 -38.63 8.97 -27.68
N ALA A 76 -39.44 9.39 -26.72
CA ALA A 76 -38.95 9.98 -25.47
C ALA A 76 -38.14 8.97 -24.64
N ASP A 77 -38.63 7.73 -24.52
CA ASP A 77 -37.94 6.66 -23.80
C ASP A 77 -36.62 6.28 -24.47
N LEU A 78 -36.61 6.15 -25.82
CA LEU A 78 -35.38 5.89 -26.57
C LEU A 78 -34.36 7.03 -26.40
N ARG A 79 -34.79 8.30 -26.43
CA ARG A 79 -33.90 9.44 -26.17
C ARG A 79 -33.31 9.42 -24.76
N LYS A 80 -34.12 9.02 -23.77
CA LYS A 80 -33.65 8.87 -22.39
C LYS A 80 -32.59 7.76 -22.29
N VAL A 81 -32.83 6.61 -22.89
CA VAL A 81 -31.88 5.49 -22.92
C VAL A 81 -30.57 5.88 -23.64
N ILE A 82 -30.66 6.60 -24.77
CA ILE A 82 -29.48 7.11 -25.48
C ILE A 82 -28.66 8.02 -24.55
N LYS A 83 -29.31 8.96 -23.87
CA LYS A 83 -28.62 9.87 -22.95
C LYS A 83 -27.97 9.13 -21.77
N GLU A 84 -28.67 8.17 -21.18
CA GLU A 84 -28.11 7.34 -20.10
C GLU A 84 -26.88 6.54 -20.58
N ASN A 85 -26.91 6.02 -21.81
CA ASN A 85 -25.75 5.34 -22.39
C ASN A 85 -24.59 6.29 -22.71
N GLU A 86 -24.87 7.51 -23.19
CA GLU A 86 -23.85 8.54 -23.39
C GLU A 86 -23.18 8.95 -22.08
N ASP A 87 -23.95 9.10 -21.00
CA ASP A 87 -23.42 9.42 -19.68
C ASP A 87 -22.58 8.26 -19.12
N LYS A 88 -23.03 7.00 -19.27
CA LYS A 88 -22.23 5.81 -18.90
C LYS A 88 -20.93 5.71 -19.70
N ALA A 89 -20.98 5.94 -21.01
CA ALA A 89 -19.79 5.93 -21.87
C ALA A 89 -18.80 7.03 -21.47
N ARG A 90 -19.30 8.22 -21.09
CA ARG A 90 -18.49 9.34 -20.60
C ARG A 90 -17.78 9.01 -19.29
N VAL A 91 -18.51 8.42 -18.33
CA VAL A 91 -17.92 7.99 -17.05
C VAL A 91 -16.82 6.96 -17.28
N HIS A 92 -17.06 5.93 -18.12
CA HIS A 92 -16.02 4.95 -18.44
C HIS A 92 -14.80 5.57 -19.15
N LEU A 93 -15.02 6.53 -20.04
CA LEU A 93 -13.92 7.24 -20.70
C LEU A 93 -13.07 8.03 -19.68
N ASP A 94 -13.71 8.69 -18.71
CA ASP A 94 -13.01 9.44 -17.67
C ASP A 94 -12.31 8.51 -16.66
N GLU A 95 -12.89 7.36 -16.33
CA GLU A 95 -12.23 6.30 -15.56
C GLU A 95 -10.98 5.77 -16.28
N MET A 96 -11.06 5.52 -17.59
CA MET A 96 -9.90 5.05 -18.38
C MET A 96 -8.81 6.11 -18.45
N LYS A 97 -9.17 7.40 -18.63
CA LYS A 97 -8.20 8.51 -18.56
C LYS A 97 -7.53 8.57 -17.20
N ALA A 98 -8.27 8.43 -16.10
CA ALA A 98 -7.72 8.45 -14.76
C ALA A 98 -6.73 7.29 -14.55
N LYS A 99 -7.08 6.06 -14.99
CA LYS A 99 -6.18 4.90 -14.97
C LYS A 99 -4.91 5.15 -15.77
N LEU A 100 -5.02 5.70 -16.98
CA LEU A 100 -3.86 6.02 -17.82
C LEU A 100 -2.94 7.05 -17.15
N ILE A 101 -3.49 8.08 -16.50
CA ILE A 101 -2.70 9.07 -15.77
C ILE A 101 -1.94 8.41 -14.62
N ILE A 102 -2.59 7.53 -13.86
CA ILE A 102 -1.96 6.80 -12.76
C ILE A 102 -0.81 5.91 -13.29
N GLU A 103 -1.04 5.15 -14.36
CA GLU A 103 -0.02 4.29 -14.96
C GLU A 103 1.18 5.11 -15.47
N CYS A 104 0.94 6.27 -16.09
CA CYS A 104 2.01 7.19 -16.49
C CYS A 104 2.83 7.68 -15.28
N GLN A 105 2.18 8.03 -14.17
CA GLN A 105 2.87 8.46 -12.95
C GLN A 105 3.64 7.30 -12.28
N GLU A 106 3.11 6.08 -12.33
CA GLU A 106 3.80 4.89 -11.83
C GLU A 106 5.04 4.58 -12.66
N ARG A 107 4.94 4.61 -13.99
CA ARG A 107 6.11 4.47 -14.87
C ARG A 107 7.13 5.58 -14.65
N GLU A 108 6.71 6.82 -14.47
CA GLU A 108 7.64 7.92 -14.14
C GLU A 108 8.34 7.69 -12.79
N LYS A 109 7.61 7.29 -11.75
CA LYS A 109 8.19 6.92 -10.45
C LYS A 109 9.18 5.77 -10.57
N GLU A 110 8.84 4.73 -11.34
CA GLU A 110 9.72 3.59 -11.56
C GLU A 110 11.00 4.00 -12.28
N THR A 111 10.91 4.79 -13.35
CA THR A 111 12.09 5.31 -14.07
C THR A 111 12.97 6.19 -13.18
N ASN A 112 12.36 6.99 -12.29
CA ASN A 112 13.09 7.79 -11.32
C ASN A 112 13.78 6.92 -10.26
N ASN A 113 13.12 5.87 -9.77
CA ASN A 113 13.72 4.91 -8.83
C ASN A 113 14.88 4.15 -9.49
N GLN A 114 14.71 3.70 -10.74
CA GLN A 114 15.77 3.08 -11.53
C GLN A 114 16.96 4.05 -11.68
N MET A 115 16.71 5.33 -11.94
CA MET A 115 17.76 6.34 -12.02
C MET A 115 18.50 6.55 -10.68
N ILE A 116 17.79 6.55 -9.55
CA ILE A 116 18.40 6.63 -8.22
C ILE A 116 19.27 5.39 -7.95
N MET A 117 18.75 4.20 -8.23
CA MET A 117 19.50 2.94 -8.08
C MET A 117 20.77 2.94 -8.94
N ILE A 118 20.70 3.42 -10.18
CA ILE A 118 21.88 3.55 -11.05
C ILE A 118 22.91 4.52 -10.43
N ARG A 119 22.49 5.67 -9.88
CA ARG A 119 23.40 6.60 -9.21
C ARG A 119 24.05 5.99 -7.97
N GLU A 120 23.28 5.22 -7.19
CA GLU A 120 23.80 4.51 -6.01
C GLU A 120 24.81 3.42 -6.41
N LEU A 121 24.50 2.62 -7.45
CA LEU A 121 25.42 1.63 -7.99
C LEU A 121 26.70 2.27 -8.55
N GLN A 122 26.58 3.40 -9.26
CA GLN A 122 27.73 4.16 -9.75
C GLN A 122 28.60 4.67 -8.60
N LYS A 123 27.98 5.15 -7.51
CA LYS A 123 28.68 5.58 -6.31
C LYS A 123 29.41 4.42 -5.64
N LEU A 124 28.73 3.29 -5.42
CA LEU A 124 29.35 2.08 -4.85
C LEU A 124 30.51 1.58 -5.70
N TYR A 125 30.38 1.59 -7.02
CA TYR A 125 31.46 1.22 -7.93
C TYR A 125 32.66 2.17 -7.83
N ALA A 126 32.42 3.49 -7.68
CA ALA A 126 33.49 4.46 -7.46
C ALA A 126 34.18 4.26 -6.10
N ASP A 127 33.41 3.99 -5.04
CA ASP A 127 33.92 3.72 -3.71
C ASP A 127 34.77 2.42 -3.68
N GLU A 128 34.30 1.35 -4.34
CA GLU A 128 35.06 0.11 -4.51
C GLU A 128 36.36 0.32 -5.29
N ARG A 129 36.31 1.14 -6.35
CA ARG A 129 37.51 1.49 -7.13
C ARG A 129 38.53 2.26 -6.29
N HIS A 130 38.08 3.26 -5.53
CA HIS A 130 38.95 4.00 -4.62
C HIS A 130 39.53 3.12 -3.51
N LEU A 131 38.73 2.20 -2.96
CA LEU A 131 39.21 1.24 -1.98
C LEU A 131 40.27 0.32 -2.57
N LYS A 132 40.05 -0.19 -3.79
CA LYS A 132 41.02 -1.00 -4.52
C LYS A 132 42.32 -0.24 -4.75
N GLU A 133 42.25 0.99 -5.27
CA GLU A 133 43.42 1.86 -5.50
C GLU A 133 44.18 2.12 -4.19
N ASN A 134 43.48 2.33 -3.07
CA ASN A 134 44.09 2.51 -1.76
C ASN A 134 44.79 1.23 -1.26
N ILE A 135 44.18 0.06 -1.44
CA ILE A 135 44.80 -1.23 -1.07
C ILE A 135 46.01 -1.52 -1.97
N GLU A 136 45.93 -1.24 -3.27
CA GLU A 136 47.06 -1.39 -4.21
C GLU A 136 48.21 -0.46 -3.84
N MET A 137 47.92 0.79 -3.43
CA MET A 137 48.92 1.72 -2.91
C MET A 137 49.56 1.20 -1.61
N GLN A 138 48.76 0.68 -0.67
CA GLN A 138 49.30 0.07 0.56
C GLN A 138 50.17 -1.15 0.26
N LEU A 139 49.74 -2.02 -0.66
CA LEU A 139 50.52 -3.17 -1.09
C LEU A 139 51.83 -2.75 -1.75
N ASN A 140 51.81 -1.69 -2.56
CA ASN A 140 53.02 -1.16 -3.17
C ASN A 140 53.96 -0.57 -2.11
N ASN A 141 53.42 0.16 -1.12
CA ASN A 141 54.20 0.67 0.00
C ASN A 141 54.85 -0.47 0.80
N PHE A 142 54.09 -1.51 1.14
CA PHE A 142 54.65 -2.69 1.81
C PHE A 142 55.71 -3.38 0.95
N LYS A 143 55.48 -3.54 -0.36
CA LYS A 143 56.47 -4.12 -1.28
C LYS A 143 57.76 -3.32 -1.30
N THR A 144 57.67 -1.99 -1.29
CA THR A 144 58.83 -1.09 -1.23
C THR A 144 59.53 -1.18 0.12
N GLN A 145 58.77 -1.24 1.23
CA GLN A 145 59.30 -1.45 2.57
C GLN A 145 60.01 -2.81 2.70
N PHE A 146 59.44 -3.88 2.15
CA PHE A 146 60.07 -5.20 2.14
C PHE A 146 61.37 -5.19 1.32
N ALA A 147 61.40 -4.55 0.16
CA ALA A 147 62.62 -4.39 -0.62
C ALA A 147 63.70 -3.61 0.14
N SER A 148 63.32 -2.52 0.83
CA SER A 148 64.25 -1.77 1.68
C SER A 148 64.74 -2.57 2.89
N SER A 149 63.86 -3.34 3.53
CA SER A 149 64.19 -4.21 4.66
C SER A 149 65.09 -5.36 4.25
N ASP A 150 64.92 -5.93 3.06
CA ASP A 150 65.79 -6.98 2.54
C ASP A 150 67.20 -6.44 2.24
N ASN A 151 67.30 -5.20 1.72
CA ASN A 151 68.57 -4.49 1.56
C ASN A 151 69.25 -4.19 2.91
N GLU A 152 68.50 -3.71 3.90
CA GLU A 152 69.03 -3.50 5.26
C GLU A 152 69.42 -4.81 5.94
N ASN A 153 68.68 -5.90 5.75
CA ASN A 153 69.04 -7.23 6.24
C ASN A 153 70.28 -7.80 5.54
N ALA A 154 70.49 -7.51 4.26
CA ALA A 154 71.75 -7.81 3.57
C ALA A 154 72.92 -7.00 4.17
N ARG A 155 72.72 -5.70 4.39
CA ARG A 155 73.71 -4.83 5.03
C ARG A 155 74.05 -5.27 6.46
N VAL A 156 73.07 -5.68 7.25
CA VAL A 156 73.27 -6.23 8.60
C VAL A 156 74.03 -7.55 8.54
N ARG A 157 73.75 -8.42 7.57
CA ARG A 157 74.53 -9.66 7.37
C ARG A 157 75.99 -9.35 7.04
N ASP A 158 76.26 -8.37 6.18
CA ASP A 158 77.61 -7.94 5.84
C ASP A 158 78.34 -7.32 7.04
N LEU A 159 77.67 -6.46 7.82
CA LEU A 159 78.22 -5.90 9.05
C LEU A 159 78.51 -6.97 10.11
N LEU A 160 77.65 -7.99 10.24
CA LEU A 160 77.89 -9.13 11.14
C LEU A 160 79.10 -9.95 10.67
N ALA A 161 79.30 -10.13 9.37
CA ALA A 161 80.49 -10.78 8.83
C ALA A 161 81.75 -9.98 9.15
N GLN A 162 81.74 -8.66 8.92
CA GLN A 162 82.84 -7.75 9.26
C GLN A 162 83.13 -7.73 10.77
N LEU A 163 82.11 -7.76 11.62
CA LEU A 163 82.27 -7.80 13.08
C LEU A 163 82.88 -9.13 13.54
N ASN A 164 82.50 -10.24 12.93
CA ASN A 164 83.11 -11.55 13.21
C ASN A 164 84.58 -11.60 12.76
N GLU A 165 84.90 -10.98 11.63
CA GLU A 165 86.28 -10.82 11.16
C GLU A 165 87.09 -9.93 12.10
N CYS A 166 86.58 -8.76 12.48
CA CYS A 166 87.22 -7.88 13.47
C CYS A 166 87.37 -8.57 14.84
N LYS A 167 86.40 -9.39 15.26
CA LYS A 167 86.51 -10.21 16.48
C LYS A 167 87.59 -11.28 16.36
N ALA A 168 87.75 -11.89 15.20
CA ALA A 168 88.83 -12.84 14.94
C ALA A 168 90.19 -12.13 14.98
N GLN A 169 90.29 -10.94 14.37
CA GLN A 169 91.48 -10.08 14.42
C GLN A 169 91.75 -9.58 15.85
N LEU A 170 90.74 -9.20 16.63
CA LEU A 170 90.87 -8.83 18.04
C LEU A 170 91.28 -10.01 18.91
N LYS A 171 90.78 -11.22 18.67
CA LYS A 171 91.29 -12.42 19.33
C LYS A 171 92.75 -12.69 18.98
N GLN A 172 93.15 -12.41 17.74
CA GLN A 172 94.55 -12.51 17.29
C GLN A 172 95.45 -11.45 17.92
N ILE A 173 94.95 -10.21 18.10
CA ILE A 173 95.63 -9.12 18.79
C ILE A 173 95.64 -9.33 20.31
N GLN A 174 94.58 -9.85 20.92
CA GLN A 174 94.52 -10.23 22.33
C GLN A 174 95.43 -11.42 22.64
N ALA A 175 95.55 -12.39 21.72
CA ALA A 175 96.53 -13.47 21.81
C ALA A 175 97.98 -12.95 21.67
N ASN A 176 98.18 -11.84 20.94
CA ASN A 176 99.49 -11.22 20.70
C ASN A 176 99.76 -9.98 21.58
N GLY A 177 98.90 -9.65 22.54
CA GLY A 177 98.83 -8.32 23.17
C GLY A 177 98.52 -8.32 24.65
N ILE A 178 98.94 -9.35 25.39
CA ILE A 178 99.02 -9.26 26.86
C ILE A 178 100.28 -8.44 27.18
N GLY A 179 100.15 -7.12 27.13
CA GLY A 179 101.20 -6.22 27.56
C GLY A 179 101.03 -4.81 27.03
N LYS A 180 100.43 -3.95 27.87
CA LYS A 180 100.81 -2.55 28.19
C LYS A 180 99.61 -1.60 28.26
N GLN A 181 99.49 -1.03 29.47
CA GLN A 181 99.22 0.39 29.80
C GLN A 181 97.80 0.94 29.49
N GLU A 182 96.99 1.40 30.45
CA GLU A 182 97.13 2.47 31.47
C GLU A 182 97.38 3.89 30.91
N GLY A 183 96.51 4.83 31.33
CA GLY A 183 96.63 6.29 31.17
C GLY A 183 95.92 6.83 29.92
N ASN A 184 95.27 7.99 29.88
CA ASN A 184 95.35 9.15 30.76
C ASN A 184 94.14 10.08 30.48
N ARG A 185 93.90 10.97 31.44
CA ARG A 185 92.88 12.03 31.53
C ARG A 185 92.94 13.03 30.37
N ASN A 186 91.85 13.77 30.13
CA ASN A 186 91.92 15.21 29.85
C ASN A 186 90.64 15.94 30.31
N ILE A 187 90.83 17.18 30.77
CA ILE A 187 89.90 18.05 31.50
C ILE A 187 89.65 19.29 30.62
N ASP A 188 89.07 19.10 29.43
CA ASP A 188 88.71 20.21 28.52
C ASP A 188 87.23 20.20 28.11
N ASP A 189 86.48 19.17 28.48
CA ASP A 189 85.08 18.97 28.05
C ASP A 189 84.05 19.87 28.76
N SER A 190 84.45 20.71 29.73
CA SER A 190 83.50 21.42 30.61
C SER A 190 82.71 22.52 29.91
N VAL A 191 83.32 23.22 28.94
CA VAL A 191 82.69 24.37 28.26
C VAL A 191 81.75 23.90 27.14
N ASP A 192 82.15 22.86 26.40
CA ASP A 192 81.31 22.24 25.36
C ASP A 192 80.12 21.50 25.97
N ASN A 193 80.29 20.85 27.13
CA ASN A 193 79.16 20.25 27.86
C ASN A 193 78.10 21.29 28.27
N ILE A 194 78.50 22.51 28.67
CA ILE A 194 77.54 23.57 29.05
C ILE A 194 76.77 24.10 27.84
N ALA A 195 77.45 24.26 26.69
CA ALA A 195 76.80 24.66 25.44
C ALA A 195 75.83 23.58 24.92
N ILE A 196 76.24 22.31 24.96
CA ILE A 196 75.41 21.14 24.60
C ILE A 196 74.22 21.02 25.54
N ILE A 197 74.39 21.19 26.86
CA ILE A 197 73.27 21.17 27.81
C ILE A 197 72.26 22.28 27.52
N ARG A 198 72.72 23.49 27.19
CA ARG A 198 71.83 24.60 26.82
C ARG A 198 71.07 24.33 25.51
N GLN A 199 71.75 23.76 24.52
CA GLN A 199 71.13 23.37 23.25
C GLN A 199 70.08 22.26 23.46
N VAL A 200 70.39 21.26 24.28
CA VAL A 200 69.44 20.20 24.66
C VAL A 200 68.24 20.77 25.42
N GLN A 201 68.46 21.75 26.31
CA GLN A 201 67.37 22.40 27.05
C GLN A 201 66.45 23.20 26.12
N GLN A 202 67.01 23.89 25.12
CA GLN A 202 66.24 24.62 24.09
C GLN A 202 65.49 23.65 23.16
N GLN A 203 66.11 22.56 22.73
CA GLN A 203 65.46 21.52 21.93
C GLN A 203 64.33 20.85 22.71
N MET A 204 64.51 20.59 24.01
CA MET A 204 63.46 20.03 24.86
C MET A 204 62.27 21.01 25.01
N GLN A 205 62.53 22.32 25.05
CA GLN A 205 61.46 23.32 25.11
C GLN A 205 60.71 23.44 23.78
N GLN A 206 61.43 23.45 22.65
CA GLN A 206 60.82 23.42 21.31
C GLN A 206 59.99 22.15 21.09
N LEU A 207 60.50 20.99 21.53
CA LEU A 207 59.79 19.72 21.44
C LEU A 207 58.52 19.72 22.30
N LYS A 208 58.58 20.30 23.51
CA LYS A 208 57.38 20.48 24.37
C LYS A 208 56.34 21.38 23.72
N GLU A 209 56.76 22.47 23.08
CA GLU A 209 55.85 23.38 22.38
C GLU A 209 55.22 22.72 21.16
N GLN A 210 56.01 22.00 20.35
CA GLN A 210 55.53 21.21 19.22
C GLN A 210 54.54 20.12 19.66
N HIS A 211 54.83 19.39 20.73
CA HIS A 211 53.88 18.42 21.29
C HIS A 211 52.62 19.07 21.84
N ALA A 212 52.71 20.23 22.49
CA ALA A 212 51.54 20.95 22.98
C ALA A 212 50.61 21.36 21.83
N VAL A 213 51.18 21.85 20.73
CA VAL A 213 50.43 22.18 19.50
C VAL A 213 49.85 20.93 18.85
N ALA A 214 50.62 19.85 18.74
CA ALA A 214 50.14 18.57 18.18
C ALA A 214 48.97 17.98 19.00
N ILE A 215 49.06 18.03 20.34
CA ILE A 215 47.97 17.59 21.22
C ILE A 215 46.73 18.47 21.04
N LYS A 216 46.89 19.78 20.88
CA LYS A 216 45.76 20.69 20.63
C LYS A 216 45.08 20.38 19.30
N ASN A 217 45.85 20.20 18.24
CA ASN A 217 45.33 19.85 16.92
C ASN A 217 44.64 18.48 16.91
N GLU A 218 45.20 17.49 17.62
CA GLU A 218 44.58 16.17 17.76
C GLU A 218 43.27 16.24 18.55
N LYS A 219 43.21 17.04 19.62
CA LYS A 219 41.96 17.29 20.37
C LYS A 219 40.89 17.95 19.50
N GLU A 220 41.25 18.95 18.69
CA GLU A 220 40.32 19.58 17.76
C GLU A 220 39.83 18.59 16.69
N ARG A 221 40.72 17.74 16.15
CA ARG A 221 40.36 16.68 15.20
C ARG A 221 39.40 15.65 15.81
N VAL A 222 39.65 15.22 17.04
CA VAL A 222 38.78 14.28 17.77
C VAL A 222 37.42 14.90 18.04
N LEU A 223 37.36 16.16 18.47
CA LEU A 223 36.08 16.86 18.70
C LEU A 223 35.26 16.99 17.43
N GLN A 224 35.89 17.32 16.30
CA GLN A 224 35.19 17.39 15.00
C GLN A 224 34.67 16.01 14.57
N ALA A 225 35.47 14.95 14.75
CA ALA A 225 35.04 13.58 14.46
C ALA A 225 33.88 13.14 15.38
N GLU A 226 33.93 13.50 16.66
CA GLU A 226 32.86 13.22 17.63
C GLU A 226 31.57 13.96 17.26
N GLU A 227 31.65 15.24 16.87
CA GLU A 227 30.48 16.01 16.48
C GLU A 227 29.84 15.48 15.20
N LEU A 228 30.64 15.06 14.21
CA LEU A 228 30.13 14.40 13.00
C LEU A 228 29.45 13.07 13.33
N SER A 229 30.06 12.25 14.19
CA SER A 229 29.49 10.99 14.66
C SER A 229 28.16 11.22 15.39
N ARG A 230 28.09 12.24 16.26
CA ARG A 230 26.88 12.61 17.00
C ARG A 230 25.77 13.08 16.06
N ARG A 231 26.08 13.88 15.04
CA ARG A 231 25.11 14.31 14.01
C ARG A 231 24.58 13.13 13.20
N GLN A 232 25.45 12.19 12.81
CA GLN A 232 25.02 10.98 12.11
C GLN A 232 24.12 10.11 12.99
N ALA A 233 24.47 9.92 14.27
CA ALA A 233 23.64 9.19 15.22
C ALA A 233 22.25 9.82 15.38
N ALA A 234 22.17 11.15 15.51
CA ALA A 234 20.90 11.87 15.61
C ALA A 234 20.03 11.72 14.34
N LEU A 235 20.64 11.75 13.15
CA LEU A 235 19.92 11.51 11.89
C LEU A 235 19.40 10.08 11.80
N HIS A 236 20.18 9.11 12.27
CA HIS A 236 19.75 7.71 12.34
C HIS A 236 18.61 7.52 13.34
N GLU A 237 18.70 8.15 14.52
CA GLU A 237 17.64 8.13 15.53
C GLU A 237 16.34 8.74 15.00
N ASP A 238 16.38 9.88 14.33
CA ASP A 238 15.20 10.50 13.70
C ASP A 238 14.60 9.60 12.61
N ARG A 239 15.45 8.97 11.78
CA ARG A 239 14.98 8.00 10.78
C ARG A 239 14.31 6.79 11.44
N VAL A 240 14.89 6.26 12.51
CA VAL A 240 14.31 5.14 13.26
C VAL A 240 12.98 5.54 13.89
N ALA A 241 12.90 6.70 14.55
CA ALA A 241 11.67 7.21 15.14
C ALA A 241 10.56 7.39 14.09
N ASN A 242 10.89 7.90 12.89
CA ASN A 242 9.94 8.00 11.78
C ASN A 242 9.47 6.62 11.27
N LEU A 243 10.37 5.64 11.20
CA LEU A 243 10.02 4.28 10.82
C LEU A 243 9.14 3.60 11.89
N GLU A 244 9.46 3.80 13.17
CA GLU A 244 8.66 3.31 14.30
C GLU A 244 7.26 3.95 14.33
N ALA A 245 7.16 5.26 14.09
CA ALA A 245 5.88 5.94 13.98
C ALA A 245 5.03 5.37 12.84
N ARG A 246 5.63 5.16 11.66
CA ARG A 246 4.94 4.56 10.52
C ARG A 246 4.56 3.10 10.76
N LEU A 247 5.38 2.36 11.50
CA LEU A 247 5.09 0.99 11.91
C LEU A 247 3.93 0.96 12.92
N ALA A 248 3.88 1.90 13.87
CA ALA A 248 2.77 2.07 14.79
C ALA A 248 1.46 2.45 14.08
N GLU A 249 1.52 3.35 13.09
CA GLU A 249 0.37 3.66 12.23
C GLU A 249 -0.11 2.40 11.49
N LEU A 250 0.81 1.63 10.90
CA LEU A 250 0.46 0.39 10.20
C LEU A 250 -0.15 -0.64 11.17
N SER A 251 0.45 -0.83 12.35
CA SER A 251 -0.09 -1.70 13.40
C SER A 251 -1.48 -1.26 13.86
N ASN A 252 -1.73 0.05 13.99
CA ASN A 252 -3.06 0.56 14.32
C ASN A 252 -4.07 0.29 13.20
N THR A 253 -3.69 0.49 11.94
CA THR A 253 -4.58 0.18 10.81
C THR A 253 -4.89 -1.32 10.73
N VAL A 254 -3.88 -2.18 10.87
CA VAL A 254 -4.06 -3.64 10.91
C VAL A 254 -4.93 -4.05 12.10
N GLY A 255 -4.72 -3.46 13.27
CA GLY A 255 -5.56 -3.69 14.45
C GLY A 255 -7.02 -3.28 14.24
N ASN A 256 -7.25 -2.15 13.56
CA ASN A 256 -8.60 -1.71 13.18
C ASN A 256 -9.25 -2.66 12.19
N TYR A 257 -8.51 -3.14 11.18
CA TYR A 257 -9.01 -4.13 10.23
C TYR A 257 -9.34 -5.46 10.90
N ASP A 258 -8.51 -5.95 11.84
CA ASP A 258 -8.81 -7.20 12.55
C ASP A 258 -10.02 -7.05 13.47
N ARG A 259 -10.17 -5.89 14.15
CA ARG A 259 -11.36 -5.59 14.95
C ARG A 259 -12.63 -5.53 14.09
N LEU A 260 -12.55 -4.89 12.92
CA LEU A 260 -13.67 -4.85 11.97
C LEU A 260 -14.01 -6.25 11.44
N ARG A 261 -13.00 -7.06 11.15
CA ARG A 261 -13.16 -8.47 10.74
C ARG A 261 -13.82 -9.31 11.83
N GLN A 262 -13.45 -9.14 13.10
CA GLN A 262 -14.12 -9.80 14.23
C GLN A 262 -15.58 -9.36 14.34
N GLN A 263 -15.85 -8.06 14.24
CA GLN A 263 -17.22 -7.52 14.21
C GLN A 263 -18.05 -8.11 13.06
N ASP A 264 -17.47 -8.23 11.87
CA ASP A 264 -18.14 -8.84 10.72
C ASP A 264 -18.38 -10.34 10.93
N GLN A 265 -17.43 -11.06 11.53
CA GLN A 265 -17.63 -12.47 11.89
C GLN A 265 -18.74 -12.66 12.93
N GLU A 266 -18.83 -11.78 13.94
CA GLU A 266 -19.93 -11.76 14.91
C GLU A 266 -21.26 -11.46 14.21
N ASN A 267 -21.31 -10.46 13.33
CA ASN A 267 -22.49 -10.13 12.54
C ASN A 267 -22.94 -11.32 11.68
N ILE A 268 -22.01 -11.98 10.98
CA ILE A 268 -22.28 -13.19 10.19
C ILE A 268 -22.83 -14.30 11.08
N HIS A 269 -22.28 -14.51 12.28
CA HIS A 269 -22.81 -15.51 13.23
C HIS A 269 -24.24 -15.17 13.68
N THR A 270 -24.53 -13.90 14.00
CA THR A 270 -25.89 -13.50 14.38
C THR A 270 -26.88 -13.65 13.22
N LEU A 271 -26.47 -13.35 11.99
CA LEU A 271 -27.29 -13.54 10.79
C LEU A 271 -27.51 -15.02 10.49
N ARG A 272 -26.49 -15.86 10.63
CA ARG A 272 -26.62 -17.33 10.52
C ARG A 272 -27.58 -17.87 11.55
N LYS A 273 -27.50 -17.41 12.81
CA LYS A 273 -28.44 -17.79 13.86
C LYS A 273 -29.87 -17.38 13.52
N LYS A 274 -30.08 -16.14 13.06
CA LYS A 274 -31.40 -15.67 12.59
C LYS A 274 -31.92 -16.44 11.39
N LEU A 275 -31.05 -16.82 10.45
CA LEU A 275 -31.41 -17.67 9.31
C LEU A 275 -31.82 -19.06 9.78
N GLN A 276 -31.09 -19.65 10.72
CA GLN A 276 -31.44 -20.94 11.32
C GLN A 276 -32.76 -20.87 12.10
N ASP A 277 -32.99 -19.79 12.85
CA ASP A 277 -34.26 -19.54 13.54
C ASP A 277 -35.41 -19.38 12.53
N LEU A 278 -35.19 -18.68 11.42
CA LEU A 278 -36.17 -18.53 10.33
C LEU A 278 -36.40 -19.83 9.56
N GLU A 279 -35.36 -20.62 9.33
CA GLU A 279 -35.43 -21.93 8.68
C GLU A 279 -36.24 -22.90 9.55
N HIS A 280 -35.98 -22.94 10.86
CA HIS A 280 -36.74 -23.73 11.82
C HIS A 280 -38.22 -23.29 11.92
N ASN A 281 -38.47 -21.98 11.86
CA ASN A 281 -39.82 -21.42 11.79
C ASN A 281 -40.50 -21.71 10.43
N SER A 282 -39.74 -21.78 9.34
CA SER A 282 -40.23 -22.12 8.00
C SER A 282 -40.52 -23.61 7.82
N GLU A 283 -39.70 -24.49 8.41
CA GLU A 283 -39.93 -25.94 8.47
C GLU A 283 -41.16 -26.26 9.33
N SER A 284 -41.39 -25.48 10.38
CA SER A 284 -42.61 -25.57 11.20
C SER A 284 -43.87 -25.11 10.45
N LEU A 285 -43.73 -24.24 9.44
CA LEU A 285 -44.82 -23.75 8.59
C LEU A 285 -45.00 -24.58 7.30
N SER A 286 -43.93 -25.22 6.81
CA SER A 286 -43.95 -26.03 5.58
C SER A 286 -44.60 -27.40 5.78
N ASN A 287 -44.64 -27.91 7.02
CA ASN A 287 -45.32 -29.16 7.37
C ASN A 287 -46.86 -29.08 7.35
N PHE A 288 -47.44 -27.90 7.10
CA PHE A 288 -48.89 -27.71 6.99
C PHE A 288 -49.42 -27.36 5.59
N SER A 289 -48.56 -27.25 4.56
CA SER A 289 -49.01 -26.80 3.21
C SER A 289 -49.06 -27.89 2.13
N SER A 290 -48.83 -29.16 2.45
CA SER A 290 -48.87 -30.25 1.47
C SER A 290 -50.22 -30.98 1.44
N VAL A 291 -51.30 -30.30 1.03
CA VAL A 291 -52.52 -30.99 0.58
C VAL A 291 -53.08 -30.32 -0.68
N ASN A 292 -52.94 -31.05 -1.79
CA ASN A 292 -53.75 -31.06 -3.00
C ASN A 292 -54.02 -29.75 -3.75
N ILE A 293 -53.20 -29.50 -4.78
CA ILE A 293 -53.61 -28.80 -5.99
C ILE A 293 -53.51 -29.78 -7.16
N THR A 294 -54.64 -30.37 -7.56
CA THR A 294 -54.79 -31.07 -8.83
C THR A 294 -55.60 -30.20 -9.80
N ASN A 295 -54.88 -29.55 -10.71
CA ASN A 295 -55.16 -29.42 -12.14
C ASN A 295 -56.60 -29.06 -12.59
N PRO A 296 -56.90 -27.78 -12.90
CA PRO A 296 -58.19 -27.38 -13.46
C PRO A 296 -58.06 -27.07 -14.96
N GLU A 297 -57.88 -28.07 -15.82
CA GLU A 297 -57.92 -27.81 -17.28
C GLU A 297 -58.14 -29.11 -18.06
N LYS A 298 -59.42 -29.45 -18.33
CA LYS A 298 -59.94 -30.27 -19.45
C LYS A 298 -61.38 -30.74 -19.18
N LEU A 299 -62.39 -29.88 -19.38
CA LEU A 299 -63.74 -30.37 -19.76
C LEU A 299 -64.72 -29.31 -20.29
N HIS A 300 -64.30 -28.30 -21.07
CA HIS A 300 -65.28 -27.42 -21.74
C HIS A 300 -65.05 -27.36 -23.25
N ARG A 301 -65.18 -28.52 -23.90
CA ARG A 301 -65.38 -28.60 -25.34
C ARG A 301 -66.22 -29.83 -25.69
N ARG A 302 -67.54 -29.67 -25.70
CA ARG A 302 -68.48 -30.28 -26.65
C ARG A 302 -69.91 -29.90 -26.26
N LEU A 303 -70.73 -29.68 -27.29
CA LEU A 303 -72.17 -29.44 -27.28
C LEU A 303 -72.62 -27.96 -27.24
N SER A 304 -72.21 -27.20 -28.26
CA SER A 304 -73.19 -26.36 -28.93
C SER A 304 -73.94 -27.24 -29.93
N ASN A 305 -75.26 -27.38 -29.76
CA ASN A 305 -76.26 -27.51 -30.83
C ASN A 305 -77.57 -28.02 -30.22
N SER A 306 -78.47 -27.08 -29.90
CA SER A 306 -79.88 -27.10 -30.32
C SER A 306 -80.66 -26.12 -29.43
N LYS A 307 -81.05 -24.97 -29.99
CA LYS A 307 -82.03 -24.09 -29.34
C LYS A 307 -83.41 -24.72 -29.47
N HIS A 308 -83.75 -25.64 -28.57
CA HIS A 308 -85.15 -25.85 -28.21
C HIS A 308 -85.46 -24.86 -27.10
N ASP A 309 -86.46 -24.00 -27.32
CA ASP A 309 -86.89 -23.06 -26.31
C ASP A 309 -87.46 -23.85 -25.12
N ILE A 310 -87.12 -23.48 -23.89
CA ILE A 310 -87.54 -24.22 -22.68
C ILE A 310 -89.06 -24.38 -22.66
N THR A 311 -89.77 -23.39 -23.19
CA THR A 311 -91.22 -23.38 -23.42
C THR A 311 -91.68 -24.52 -24.34
N THR A 312 -91.02 -24.76 -25.48
CA THR A 312 -91.35 -25.87 -26.39
C THR A 312 -91.10 -27.25 -25.78
N ILE A 313 -90.07 -27.38 -24.94
CA ILE A 313 -89.79 -28.62 -24.20
C ILE A 313 -90.85 -28.83 -23.11
N VAL A 314 -91.22 -27.77 -22.39
CA VAL A 314 -92.25 -27.82 -21.34
C VAL A 314 -93.63 -28.17 -21.93
N ASP A 315 -93.99 -27.59 -23.08
CA ASP A 315 -95.24 -27.91 -23.77
C ASP A 315 -95.29 -29.36 -24.26
N GLU A 316 -94.17 -29.88 -24.77
CA GLU A 316 -94.06 -31.28 -25.18
C GLU A 316 -94.10 -32.24 -23.98
N ILE A 317 -93.46 -31.88 -22.86
CA ILE A 317 -93.55 -32.63 -21.60
C ILE A 317 -94.99 -32.63 -21.06
N LEU A 318 -95.71 -31.51 -21.13
CA LEU A 318 -97.10 -31.42 -20.71
C LEU A 318 -98.04 -32.23 -21.62
N ARG A 319 -97.76 -32.23 -22.93
CA ARG A 319 -98.46 -33.06 -23.92
C ARG A 319 -98.24 -34.55 -23.63
N LEU A 320 -96.99 -34.97 -23.45
CA LEU A 320 -96.62 -36.34 -23.10
C LEU A 320 -97.20 -36.76 -21.75
N LYS A 321 -97.20 -35.88 -20.74
CA LYS A 321 -97.84 -36.11 -19.44
C LYS A 321 -99.34 -36.38 -19.57
N LYS A 322 -100.06 -35.60 -20.40
CA LYS A 322 -101.50 -35.83 -20.66
C LYS A 322 -101.75 -37.16 -21.35
N ILE A 323 -100.92 -37.53 -22.32
CA ILE A 323 -101.04 -38.81 -23.03
C ILE A 323 -100.80 -39.98 -22.07
N ILE A 324 -99.72 -39.94 -21.29
CA ILE A 324 -99.39 -40.98 -20.30
C ILE A 324 -100.51 -41.13 -19.27
N LEU A 325 -101.10 -40.03 -18.79
CA LEU A 325 -102.24 -40.09 -17.86
C LEU A 325 -103.49 -40.70 -18.50
N ALA A 326 -103.80 -40.35 -19.75
CA ALA A 326 -104.94 -40.91 -20.48
C ALA A 326 -104.76 -42.42 -20.76
N GLU A 327 -103.55 -42.84 -21.15
CA GLU A 327 -103.24 -44.22 -21.49
C GLU A 327 -103.14 -45.11 -20.24
N ASN A 328 -102.62 -44.56 -19.12
CA ASN A 328 -102.63 -45.24 -17.82
C ASN A 328 -104.05 -45.43 -17.24
N SER A 329 -105.02 -44.59 -17.64
CA SER A 329 -106.43 -44.73 -17.23
C SER A 329 -107.21 -45.78 -18.02
N CYS A 330 -106.74 -46.15 -19.22
CA CYS A 330 -107.33 -47.19 -20.06
C CYS A 330 -106.64 -48.56 -19.91
N ASN A 331 -105.53 -48.64 -19.16
CA ASN A 331 -104.74 -49.85 -19.00
C ASN A 331 -105.28 -50.71 -17.84
N THR A 332 -105.28 -52.04 -18.00
CA THR A 332 -105.85 -52.98 -17.01
C THR A 332 -105.02 -53.10 -15.73
N ASN A 333 -103.82 -52.50 -15.69
CA ASN A 333 -103.01 -52.30 -14.49
C ASN A 333 -102.48 -50.85 -14.44
N PRO A 334 -103.02 -49.97 -13.56
CA PRO A 334 -102.56 -48.59 -13.46
C PRO A 334 -101.20 -48.52 -12.74
N VAL A 335 -100.23 -47.84 -13.36
CA VAL A 335 -98.91 -47.56 -12.78
C VAL A 335 -98.99 -46.30 -11.89
N ASP A 336 -98.38 -46.32 -10.71
CA ASP A 336 -98.31 -45.16 -9.81
C ASP A 336 -97.33 -44.10 -10.35
N LEU A 337 -97.88 -43.06 -10.97
CA LEU A 337 -97.13 -41.98 -11.61
C LEU A 337 -96.63 -40.90 -10.61
N SER A 338 -96.98 -40.99 -9.31
CA SER A 338 -96.57 -40.03 -8.28
C SER A 338 -95.05 -39.96 -8.08
N LYS A 339 -94.38 -41.12 -8.16
CA LYS A 339 -92.91 -41.23 -8.03
C LYS A 339 -92.14 -40.77 -9.27
N VAL A 340 -92.78 -40.73 -10.45
CA VAL A 340 -92.15 -40.31 -11.70
C VAL A 340 -92.18 -38.79 -11.87
N PHE A 341 -93.19 -38.12 -11.33
CA PHE A 341 -93.33 -36.66 -11.40
C PHE A 341 -92.77 -35.90 -10.19
N SER A 342 -92.45 -36.58 -9.10
CA SER A 342 -91.83 -35.95 -7.92
C SER A 342 -90.34 -35.79 -8.13
N ILE A 343 -89.95 -34.72 -8.83
CA ILE A 343 -88.61 -34.14 -8.67
C ILE A 343 -88.68 -33.29 -7.40
N VAL A 344 -88.57 -33.94 -6.23
CA VAL A 344 -88.04 -33.24 -5.07
C VAL A 344 -86.55 -33.11 -5.34
N ALA A 345 -86.15 -31.98 -5.94
CA ALA A 345 -84.76 -31.62 -5.95
C ALA A 345 -84.39 -31.31 -4.49
N ASP A 346 -83.59 -32.18 -3.87
CA ASP A 346 -83.01 -31.95 -2.53
C ASP A 346 -82.15 -30.68 -2.57
N HIS A 347 -82.77 -29.51 -2.37
CA HIS A 347 -82.12 -28.20 -2.38
C HIS A 347 -81.35 -27.89 -1.10
N GLU A 348 -81.41 -28.78 -0.10
CA GLU A 348 -80.73 -28.63 1.19
C GLU A 348 -79.20 -28.66 1.00
N GLN A 349 -78.69 -29.60 0.18
CA GLN A 349 -77.26 -29.67 -0.16
C GLN A 349 -76.80 -28.43 -0.93
N CYS A 350 -77.61 -27.92 -1.85
CA CYS A 350 -77.27 -26.72 -2.62
C CYS A 350 -77.27 -25.45 -1.73
N HIS A 351 -78.16 -25.38 -0.74
CA HIS A 351 -78.20 -24.28 0.23
C HIS A 351 -77.02 -24.34 1.22
N GLU A 352 -76.65 -25.54 1.68
CA GLU A 352 -75.45 -25.76 2.52
C GLU A 352 -74.16 -25.43 1.75
N GLU A 353 -74.06 -25.84 0.48
CA GLU A 353 -72.93 -25.48 -0.39
C GLU A 353 -72.83 -23.96 -0.58
N LEU A 354 -73.95 -23.28 -0.82
CA LEU A 354 -73.97 -21.83 -0.98
C LEU A 354 -73.57 -21.11 0.33
N ALA A 355 -74.06 -21.58 1.49
CA ALA A 355 -73.65 -21.06 2.79
C ALA A 355 -72.16 -21.28 3.07
N SER A 356 -71.62 -22.46 2.73
CA SER A 356 -70.19 -22.78 2.83
C SER A 356 -69.35 -21.90 1.92
N LEU A 357 -69.74 -21.72 0.66
CA LEU A 357 -69.07 -20.81 -0.28
C LEU A 357 -69.10 -19.37 0.23
N GLN A 358 -70.21 -18.92 0.82
CA GLN A 358 -70.32 -17.57 1.34
C GLN A 358 -69.45 -17.35 2.59
N GLN A 359 -69.32 -18.37 3.45
CA GLN A 359 -68.37 -18.35 4.56
C GLN A 359 -66.93 -18.30 4.06
N GLN A 360 -66.57 -19.12 3.06
CA GLN A 360 -65.23 -19.11 2.45
C GLN A 360 -64.92 -17.77 1.77
N TYR A 361 -65.90 -17.17 1.08
CA TYR A 361 -65.77 -15.84 0.51
C TYR A 361 -65.52 -14.78 1.58
N ASN A 362 -66.25 -14.82 2.69
CA ASN A 362 -66.07 -13.89 3.80
C ASN A 362 -64.70 -14.07 4.49
N SER A 363 -64.25 -15.31 4.68
CA SER A 363 -62.90 -15.60 5.21
C SER A 363 -61.81 -15.08 4.27
N CYS A 364 -61.91 -15.38 2.97
CA CYS A 364 -60.97 -14.89 1.97
C CYS A 364 -60.93 -13.35 1.92
N LYS A 365 -62.10 -12.69 2.00
CA LYS A 365 -62.19 -11.23 2.08
C LYS A 365 -61.50 -10.67 3.33
N SER A 366 -61.67 -11.31 4.47
CA SER A 366 -60.99 -10.93 5.72
C SER A 366 -59.48 -11.10 5.62
N GLU A 367 -59.01 -12.19 5.03
CA GLU A 367 -57.58 -12.43 4.79
C GLU A 367 -56.97 -11.38 3.86
N VAL A 368 -57.65 -11.03 2.76
CA VAL A 368 -57.21 -9.97 1.84
C VAL A 368 -57.08 -8.63 2.57
N MET A 369 -58.02 -8.27 3.45
CA MET A 369 -57.93 -7.05 4.24
C MET A 369 -56.73 -7.08 5.20
N GLN A 370 -56.47 -8.21 5.87
CA GLN A 370 -55.29 -8.35 6.74
C GLN A 370 -53.97 -8.26 5.96
N TYR A 371 -53.88 -8.87 4.77
CA TYR A 371 -52.71 -8.72 3.91
C TYR A 371 -52.51 -7.28 3.45
N GLN A 372 -53.60 -6.56 3.18
CA GLN A 372 -53.54 -5.16 2.78
C GLN A 372 -53.06 -4.25 3.93
N GLU A 373 -53.50 -4.49 5.17
CA GLU A 373 -53.00 -3.79 6.36
C GLU A 373 -51.53 -4.09 6.62
N ARG A 374 -51.11 -5.37 6.53
CA ARG A 374 -49.70 -5.76 6.66
C ARG A 374 -48.82 -5.11 5.60
N LEU A 375 -49.30 -5.06 4.35
CA LEU A 375 -48.61 -4.39 3.26
C LEU A 375 -48.46 -2.89 3.54
N GLN A 376 -49.49 -2.25 4.09
CA GLN A 376 -49.43 -0.83 4.44
C GLN A 376 -48.46 -0.58 5.59
N ALA A 377 -48.46 -1.42 6.64
CA ALA A 377 -47.49 -1.35 7.72
C ALA A 377 -46.05 -1.52 7.21
N GLN A 378 -45.80 -2.49 6.33
CA GLN A 378 -44.49 -2.68 5.71
C GLN A 378 -44.07 -1.46 4.86
N LYS A 379 -44.98 -0.86 4.10
CA LYS A 379 -44.70 0.38 3.35
C LYS A 379 -44.28 1.52 4.27
N THR A 380 -44.96 1.70 5.40
CA THR A 380 -44.56 2.72 6.38
C THR A 380 -43.19 2.43 6.99
N HIS A 381 -42.89 1.16 7.30
CA HIS A 381 -41.59 0.78 7.82
C HIS A 381 -40.47 1.04 6.81
N ILE A 382 -40.67 0.67 5.53
CA ILE A 382 -39.74 0.97 4.45
C ILE A 382 -39.51 2.48 4.33
N ALA A 383 -40.56 3.30 4.41
CA ALA A 383 -40.43 4.76 4.36
C ALA A 383 -39.60 5.31 5.54
N THR A 384 -39.82 4.81 6.77
CA THR A 384 -39.02 5.22 7.93
C THR A 384 -37.55 4.81 7.82
N LEU A 385 -37.27 3.62 7.28
CA LEU A 385 -35.91 3.16 7.03
C LEU A 385 -35.24 4.01 5.95
N GLN A 386 -35.95 4.34 4.88
CA GLN A 386 -35.45 5.23 3.83
C GLN A 386 -35.09 6.62 4.38
N GLU A 387 -35.90 7.18 5.29
CA GLU A 387 -35.57 8.46 5.92
C GLU A 387 -34.37 8.35 6.86
N LYS A 388 -34.28 7.26 7.64
CA LYS A 388 -33.12 7.00 8.49
C LYS A 388 -31.83 6.88 7.67
N VAL A 389 -31.87 6.22 6.52
CA VAL A 389 -30.74 6.14 5.59
C VAL A 389 -30.35 7.53 5.08
N LYS A 390 -31.32 8.38 4.72
CA LYS A 390 -31.00 9.76 4.30
C LYS A 390 -30.35 10.58 5.42
N VAL A 391 -30.81 10.46 6.65
CA VAL A 391 -30.21 11.16 7.80
C VAL A 391 -28.80 10.63 8.07
N LEU A 392 -28.60 9.32 8.04
CA LEU A 392 -27.26 8.73 8.23
C LEU A 392 -26.30 9.17 7.12
N ASN A 393 -26.75 9.22 5.86
CA ASN A 393 -25.92 9.72 4.77
C ASN A 393 -25.53 11.20 4.97
N ARG A 394 -26.46 12.07 5.38
CA ARG A 394 -26.14 13.46 5.72
C ARG A 394 -25.12 13.56 6.86
N ASN A 395 -25.27 12.76 7.90
CA ASN A 395 -24.31 12.74 9.01
C ASN A 395 -22.93 12.26 8.57
N ILE A 396 -22.86 11.28 7.66
CA ILE A 396 -21.59 10.83 7.08
C ILE A 396 -20.96 11.97 6.26
N ASP A 397 -21.74 12.64 5.40
CA ASP A 397 -21.25 13.78 4.61
C ASP A 397 -20.71 14.91 5.51
N GLU A 398 -21.44 15.25 6.59
CA GLU A 398 -21.01 16.25 7.57
C GLU A 398 -19.72 15.84 8.30
N GLN A 399 -19.60 14.57 8.71
CA GLN A 399 -18.39 14.05 9.34
C GLN A 399 -17.20 14.02 8.37
N GLU A 400 -17.42 13.68 7.10
CA GLU A 400 -16.38 13.73 6.08
C GLU A 400 -15.86 15.16 5.86
N ILE A 401 -16.75 16.15 5.84
CA ILE A 401 -16.38 17.56 5.73
C ILE A 401 -15.57 18.00 6.95
N GLU A 402 -15.98 17.64 8.16
CA GLU A 402 -15.27 17.99 9.39
C GLU A 402 -13.86 17.35 9.43
N LEU A 403 -13.75 16.08 9.06
CA LEU A 403 -12.45 15.39 8.96
C LEU A 403 -11.55 16.02 7.88
N LYS A 404 -12.11 16.41 6.73
CA LYS A 404 -11.37 17.16 5.70
C LYS A 404 -10.86 18.49 6.24
N ASN A 405 -11.69 19.26 6.94
CA ASN A 405 -11.29 20.53 7.56
C ASN A 405 -10.19 20.33 8.62
N GLN A 406 -10.27 19.27 9.43
CA GLN A 406 -9.22 18.96 10.42
C GLN A 406 -7.90 18.56 9.74
N ALA A 407 -7.96 17.76 8.67
CA ALA A 407 -6.79 17.41 7.87
C ALA A 407 -6.13 18.65 7.24
N GLU A 408 -6.93 19.60 6.73
CA GLU A 408 -6.43 20.87 6.20
C GLU A 408 -5.77 21.73 7.30
N LYS A 409 -6.38 21.84 8.49
CA LYS A 409 -5.78 22.55 9.62
C LYS A 409 -4.42 21.97 10.02
N LEU A 410 -4.31 20.64 10.12
CA LEU A 410 -3.04 19.96 10.42
C LEU A 410 -2.02 20.18 9.30
N ARG A 411 -2.44 20.14 8.03
CA ARG A 411 -1.58 20.42 6.88
C ARG A 411 -1.05 21.85 6.89
N HIS A 412 -1.88 22.82 7.27
CA HIS A 412 -1.46 24.21 7.46
C HIS A 412 -0.47 24.36 8.62
N ALA A 413 -0.74 23.74 9.77
CA ALA A 413 0.17 23.77 10.92
C ALA A 413 1.56 23.19 10.57
N VAL A 414 1.61 22.04 9.88
CA VAL A 414 2.88 21.46 9.41
C VAL A 414 3.60 22.39 8.42
N LYS A 415 2.87 23.06 7.53
CA LYS A 415 3.46 24.02 6.59
C LYS A 415 4.05 25.23 7.32
N GLU A 416 3.35 25.76 8.31
CA GLU A 416 3.83 26.86 9.15
C GLU A 416 5.08 26.47 9.93
N GLU A 417 5.09 25.31 10.59
CA GLU A 417 6.27 24.80 11.29
C GLU A 417 7.46 24.61 10.33
N ARG A 418 7.24 24.05 9.14
CA ARG A 418 8.29 23.94 8.11
C ARG A 418 8.87 25.30 7.70
N ILE A 419 8.03 26.32 7.59
CA ILE A 419 8.48 27.68 7.27
C ILE A 419 9.28 28.27 8.45
N LYS A 420 8.81 28.09 9.69
CA LYS A 420 9.53 28.54 10.90
C LYS A 420 10.93 27.91 10.98
N TRP A 421 11.04 26.61 10.80
CA TRP A 421 12.34 25.92 10.83
C TRP A 421 13.24 26.30 9.67
N ARG A 422 12.69 26.50 8.46
CA ARG A 422 13.45 27.02 7.32
C ARG A 422 14.02 28.41 7.60
N ASN A 423 13.21 29.29 8.18
CA ASN A 423 13.66 30.63 8.58
C ASN A 423 14.74 30.54 9.65
N LYS A 424 14.57 29.65 10.64
CA LYS A 424 15.57 29.47 11.70
C LYS A 424 16.89 28.93 11.19
N LEU A 425 16.85 28.02 10.23
CA LEU A 425 18.03 27.52 9.53
C LEU A 425 18.74 28.66 8.78
N SER A 426 17.99 29.46 8.01
CA SER A 426 18.54 30.61 7.30
C SER A 426 19.16 31.66 8.23
N GLU A 427 18.54 31.91 9.39
CA GLU A 427 19.11 32.79 10.43
C GLU A 427 20.45 32.26 10.94
N LEU A 428 20.55 30.96 11.25
CA LEU A 428 21.79 30.33 11.74
C LEU A 428 22.88 30.28 10.66
N GLU A 429 22.51 30.02 9.40
CA GLU A 429 23.43 30.09 8.26
C GLU A 429 23.96 31.51 8.08
N ASN A 430 23.10 32.53 8.20
CA ASN A 430 23.53 33.92 8.14
C ASN A 430 24.44 34.30 9.31
N GLU A 431 24.12 33.87 10.53
CA GLU A 431 24.93 34.14 11.72
C GLU A 431 26.32 33.51 11.61
N THR A 432 26.40 32.25 11.15
CA THR A 432 27.69 31.57 10.94
C THR A 432 28.48 32.22 9.81
N ARG A 433 27.82 32.62 8.71
CA ARG A 433 28.46 33.38 7.63
C ARG A 433 29.02 34.71 8.10
N CYS A 434 28.29 35.46 8.93
CA CYS A 434 28.79 36.70 9.54
C CYS A 434 30.02 36.44 10.42
N LYS A 435 29.99 35.40 11.27
CA LYS A 435 31.15 35.03 12.12
C LYS A 435 32.39 34.67 11.30
N VAL A 436 32.22 33.97 10.17
CA VAL A 436 33.32 33.65 9.26
C VAL A 436 33.93 34.94 8.68
N VAL A 437 33.10 35.85 8.18
CA VAL A 437 33.57 37.14 7.64
C VAL A 437 34.31 37.97 8.71
N ASP A 438 33.82 37.97 9.95
CA ASP A 438 34.50 38.67 11.05
C ASP A 438 35.88 38.06 11.38
N LEU A 439 35.98 36.73 11.40
CA LEU A 439 37.26 36.03 11.61
C LEU A 439 38.24 36.25 10.45
N GLU A 440 37.76 36.21 9.21
CA GLU A 440 38.55 36.54 8.02
C GLU A 440 39.08 37.98 8.09
N GLN A 441 38.25 38.93 8.53
CA GLN A 441 38.67 40.32 8.71
C GLN A 441 39.72 40.46 9.82
N GLN A 442 39.58 39.75 10.94
CA GLN A 442 40.57 39.74 12.01
C GLN A 442 41.91 39.15 11.54
N LEU A 443 41.87 38.04 10.79
CA LEU A 443 43.06 37.43 10.21
C LEU A 443 43.74 38.37 9.21
N GLN A 444 42.96 39.05 8.36
CA GLN A 444 43.50 40.04 7.41
C GLN A 444 44.15 41.21 8.14
N LYS A 445 43.54 41.73 9.21
CA LYS A 445 44.14 42.76 10.06
C LYS A 445 45.43 42.27 10.72
N GLN A 446 45.49 41.02 11.17
CA GLN A 446 46.72 40.44 11.72
C GLN A 446 47.82 40.31 10.67
N ARG A 447 47.48 39.85 9.46
CA ARG A 447 48.42 39.79 8.32
C ARG A 447 48.97 41.17 7.97
N GLN A 448 48.10 42.20 7.91
CA GLN A 448 48.52 43.59 7.67
C GLN A 448 49.45 44.11 8.77
N ARG A 449 49.14 43.85 10.05
CA ARG A 449 50.02 44.24 11.17
C ARG A 449 51.37 43.53 11.11
N SER A 450 51.38 42.23 10.77
CA SER A 450 52.62 41.45 10.62
C SER A 450 53.45 41.93 9.45
N LEU A 451 52.82 42.27 8.32
CA LEU A 451 53.49 42.84 7.16
C LEU A 451 54.10 44.20 7.51
N HIS A 452 53.36 45.05 8.20
CA HIS A 452 53.87 46.35 8.65
C HIS A 452 55.07 46.21 9.59
N LEU A 453 55.02 45.27 10.55
CA LEU A 453 56.15 44.99 11.43
C LEU A 453 57.37 44.45 10.66
N LEU A 454 57.14 43.64 9.62
CA LEU A 454 58.20 43.17 8.74
C LEU A 454 58.83 44.34 7.98
N ASP A 455 58.02 45.23 7.41
CA ASP A 455 58.48 46.45 6.72
C ASP A 455 59.28 47.36 7.66
N GLU A 456 58.84 47.56 8.91
CA GLU A 456 59.58 48.30 9.92
C GLU A 456 60.94 47.65 10.23
N LYS A 457 60.98 46.32 10.37
CA LYS A 457 62.23 45.58 10.60
C LYS A 457 63.15 45.61 9.40
N GLU A 458 62.61 45.56 8.19
CA GLU A 458 63.39 45.71 6.97
C GLU A 458 63.95 47.14 6.83
N GLN A 459 63.19 48.16 7.20
CA GLN A 459 63.68 49.53 7.30
C GLN A 459 64.78 49.66 8.37
N GLU A 460 64.61 49.06 9.55
CA GLU A 460 65.64 49.01 10.59
C GLU A 460 66.92 48.34 10.07
N ILE A 461 66.80 47.17 9.42
CA ILE A 461 67.93 46.48 8.78
C ILE A 461 68.60 47.37 7.72
N LYS A 462 67.83 48.03 6.85
CA LYS A 462 68.37 48.96 5.86
C LYS A 462 69.10 50.12 6.53
N THR A 463 68.55 50.71 7.59
CA THR A 463 69.24 51.78 8.33
C THR A 463 70.51 51.29 9.01
N LEU A 464 70.51 50.07 9.57
CA LEU A 464 71.71 49.46 10.14
C LEU A 464 72.74 49.16 9.07
N GLN A 465 72.36 48.62 7.91
CA GLN A 465 73.22 48.40 6.76
C GLN A 465 73.83 49.71 6.25
N THR A 466 73.01 50.75 6.04
CA THR A 466 73.50 52.08 5.65
C THR A 466 74.44 52.66 6.71
N SER A 467 74.12 52.52 8.00
CA SER A 467 75.01 52.97 9.07
C SER A 467 76.33 52.19 9.08
N PHE A 468 76.28 50.87 8.87
CA PHE A 468 77.44 50.00 8.80
C PHE A 468 78.31 50.32 7.58
N GLU A 469 77.69 50.61 6.44
CA GLU A 469 78.35 51.02 5.21
C GLU A 469 78.98 52.42 5.35
N VAL A 470 78.33 53.36 6.04
CA VAL A 470 78.90 54.67 6.40
C VAL A 470 80.09 54.52 7.37
N PHE A 471 80.01 53.62 8.36
CA PHE A 471 81.13 53.33 9.26
C PHE A 471 82.30 52.62 8.55
N HIS A 472 82.01 51.69 7.64
CA HIS A 472 83.06 51.00 6.87
C HIS A 472 83.70 51.89 5.79
N THR A 473 82.93 52.77 5.14
CA THR A 473 83.47 53.74 4.17
C THR A 473 84.27 54.87 4.83
N ALA A 474 84.06 55.15 6.13
CA ALA A 474 84.86 56.10 6.89
C ALA A 474 86.22 55.56 7.37
N THR A 475 86.47 54.24 7.29
CA THR A 475 87.64 53.61 7.94
C THR A 475 88.64 52.95 6.99
N LEU A 476 88.41 52.91 5.66
CA LEU A 476 89.38 52.38 4.70
C LEU A 476 89.41 53.18 3.37
N PRO A 477 90.59 53.42 2.76
CA PRO A 477 90.71 54.13 1.48
C PRO A 477 90.37 53.23 0.27
N PRO A 478 90.04 53.83 -0.89
CA PRO A 478 89.62 53.10 -2.09
C PRO A 478 90.82 52.54 -2.84
N MET A 479 90.74 51.29 -3.31
CA MET A 479 91.57 50.79 -4.41
C MET A 479 90.77 49.83 -5.33
N PRO A 480 91.14 49.74 -6.62
CA PRO A 480 90.29 49.30 -7.72
C PRO A 480 90.60 47.87 -8.22
N THR A 481 89.68 47.32 -9.04
CA THR A 481 89.87 46.31 -10.12
C THR A 481 90.44 44.94 -9.70
N ASP A 482 90.03 43.76 -10.16
CA ASP A 482 89.21 43.37 -11.31
C ASP A 482 88.96 41.84 -11.24
N ILE A 483 87.86 41.38 -11.87
CA ILE A 483 87.73 40.15 -12.67
C ILE A 483 88.01 38.78 -11.99
N HIS A 484 86.95 37.96 -11.80
CA HIS A 484 86.76 36.70 -12.54
C HIS A 484 85.43 35.98 -12.19
N SER A 485 84.63 35.74 -13.24
CA SER A 485 83.90 34.49 -13.56
C SER A 485 82.73 34.07 -12.67
N GLU A 486 81.48 34.24 -13.11
CA GLU A 486 80.68 33.22 -13.79
C GLU A 486 80.48 31.90 -13.00
N GLN A 487 79.29 31.69 -12.43
CA GLN A 487 78.35 30.66 -12.92
C GLN A 487 77.07 30.58 -12.08
N ASN A 488 75.99 30.94 -12.76
CA ASN A 488 74.64 30.40 -12.68
C ASN A 488 74.62 28.89 -12.38
N VAL A 489 73.81 28.40 -11.42
CA VAL A 489 72.89 27.24 -11.56
C VAL A 489 71.94 27.21 -10.36
N THR A 490 70.66 27.46 -10.62
CA THR A 490 69.51 26.96 -9.86
C THR A 490 69.46 25.43 -9.92
N SER A 491 69.49 24.73 -8.79
CA SER A 491 69.05 23.34 -8.72
C SER A 491 68.46 23.04 -7.35
N ALA A 492 67.16 22.78 -7.35
CA ALA A 492 66.51 21.92 -6.39
C ALA A 492 67.15 20.52 -6.46
N SER A 493 67.40 19.91 -5.31
CA SER A 493 67.44 18.46 -5.19
C SER A 493 67.22 18.08 -3.74
N ASP A 494 66.19 17.28 -3.56
CA ASP A 494 66.11 16.22 -2.56
C ASP A 494 67.45 15.51 -2.38
N ALA A 495 67.78 15.17 -1.12
CA ALA A 495 68.46 13.93 -0.82
C ALA A 495 68.33 13.65 0.69
N GLU A 496 67.75 12.49 0.95
CA GLU A 496 67.66 11.80 2.23
C GLU A 496 69.04 11.55 2.85
N SER A 497 69.10 11.51 4.19
CA SER A 497 69.71 10.37 4.89
C SER A 497 69.45 10.40 6.39
N ASN A 498 68.55 9.50 6.77
CA ASN A 498 68.87 8.30 7.54
C ASN A 498 69.24 8.40 9.03
N ASP A 499 68.37 7.71 9.77
CA ASP A 499 68.63 6.75 10.85
C ASP A 499 68.70 7.17 12.32
N GLY A 500 67.95 6.39 13.11
CA GLY A 500 67.99 6.45 14.57
C GLY A 500 66.78 5.86 15.29
N VAL A 501 66.08 4.86 14.72
CA VAL A 501 65.07 4.08 15.48
C VAL A 501 65.80 3.02 16.31
N GLY A 502 66.08 3.35 17.57
CA GLY A 502 66.46 2.40 18.60
C GLY A 502 65.25 2.02 19.45
N ALA A 503 64.62 0.89 19.14
CA ALA A 503 63.62 0.26 19.99
C ALA A 503 64.28 -0.52 21.13
N ALA A 504 63.64 -0.44 22.30
CA ALA A 504 63.63 -1.41 23.39
C ALA A 504 64.96 -1.73 24.10
N CYS A 505 65.13 -1.12 25.29
CA CYS A 505 65.96 -1.67 26.35
C CYS A 505 65.06 -2.18 27.49
N SER A 506 65.18 -3.48 27.71
CA SER A 506 65.15 -4.20 28.99
C SER A 506 65.41 -3.35 30.24
N GLN A 507 64.61 -3.50 31.30
CA GLN A 507 65.06 -4.17 32.54
C GLN A 507 64.05 -4.04 33.68
N THR A 508 63.83 -5.21 34.26
CA THR A 508 63.50 -5.51 35.65
C THR A 508 64.32 -4.69 36.65
N GLN A 509 63.70 -4.25 37.76
CA GLN A 509 64.01 -4.73 39.12
C GLN A 509 63.48 -3.76 40.20
N SER A 510 62.49 -4.27 40.92
CA SER A 510 62.30 -4.05 42.35
C SER A 510 63.50 -4.62 43.13
N THR A 511 64.26 -3.78 43.84
CA THR A 511 64.87 -4.15 45.14
C THR A 511 65.08 -2.89 45.96
N GLY A 512 64.65 -2.95 47.22
CA GLY A 512 64.81 -1.87 48.17
C GLY A 512 66.25 -1.80 48.70
N THR A 513 66.73 -0.60 48.96
CA THR A 513 67.79 -0.38 49.94
C THR A 513 67.57 0.96 50.62
N LYS A 514 67.41 0.90 51.94
CA LYS A 514 67.32 2.03 52.87
C LYS A 514 68.64 2.80 52.87
N ILE A 515 68.63 4.10 52.62
CA ILE A 515 69.70 5.00 53.08
C ILE A 515 69.10 6.31 53.64
N SER A 516 69.74 6.74 54.71
CA SER A 516 69.33 7.65 55.77
C SER A 516 69.22 9.14 55.38
N ILE A 517 68.24 9.76 56.02
CA ILE A 517 67.97 11.16 56.32
C ILE A 517 69.22 12.08 56.28
N LYS A 518 69.17 13.12 55.44
CA LYS A 518 69.65 14.46 55.81
C LYS A 518 68.65 15.50 55.30
N SER A 519 67.97 16.13 56.26
CA SER A 519 67.03 17.24 56.07
C SER A 519 67.72 18.41 55.38
N LYS A 520 67.38 18.66 54.11
CA LYS A 520 67.66 19.92 53.42
C LYS A 520 66.33 20.49 52.95
N LYS A 521 66.04 21.69 53.46
CA LYS A 521 64.89 22.57 53.24
C LYS A 521 63.98 22.17 52.06
N LEU A 522 62.74 21.87 52.40
CA LEU A 522 61.60 21.75 51.49
C LEU A 522 61.53 22.99 50.59
N SER A 523 61.89 22.81 49.31
CA SER A 523 61.34 23.64 48.24
C SER A 523 59.86 23.28 48.14
N VAL A 524 58.98 24.17 48.61
CA VAL A 524 57.52 24.04 48.53
C VAL A 524 57.03 23.89 47.08
N GLY A 525 57.88 24.17 46.08
CA GLY A 525 57.59 23.94 44.67
C GLY A 525 57.63 22.47 44.23
N GLU A 526 58.62 21.69 44.66
CA GLU A 526 58.88 20.35 44.06
C GLU A 526 57.91 19.27 44.57
N ASN A 527 57.54 19.31 45.85
CA ASN A 527 56.59 18.34 46.43
C ASN A 527 55.14 18.59 46.00
N CYS A 528 54.77 19.85 45.67
CA CYS A 528 53.46 20.18 45.13
C CYS A 528 53.27 19.62 43.72
N HIS A 529 54.32 19.63 42.91
CA HIS A 529 54.28 19.07 41.55
C HIS A 529 54.21 17.55 41.56
N MET A 530 54.92 16.89 42.48
CA MET A 530 54.86 15.43 42.65
C MET A 530 53.47 14.97 43.13
N LEU A 531 52.85 15.68 44.07
CA LEU A 531 51.50 15.39 44.53
C LEU A 531 50.44 15.65 43.45
N HIS A 532 50.57 16.75 42.70
CA HIS A 532 49.69 17.05 41.57
C HIS A 532 49.79 15.98 40.47
N TYR A 533 51.01 15.55 40.13
CA TYR A 533 51.24 14.48 39.17
C TYR A 533 50.65 13.14 39.63
N ALA A 534 50.82 12.78 40.91
CA ALA A 534 50.22 11.58 41.48
C ALA A 534 48.68 11.62 41.46
N ASN A 535 48.08 12.78 41.75
CA ASN A 535 46.63 12.97 41.68
C ASN A 535 46.12 12.92 40.23
N GLU A 536 46.84 13.49 39.28
CA GLU A 536 46.52 13.39 37.86
C GLU A 536 46.65 11.97 37.31
N LEU A 537 47.63 11.18 37.80
CA LEU A 537 47.69 9.74 37.50
C LEU A 537 46.45 9.01 38.03
N ALA A 538 46.08 9.25 39.29
CA ALA A 538 44.92 8.59 39.90
C ALA A 538 43.61 8.95 39.17
N ARG A 539 43.46 10.19 38.70
CA ARG A 539 42.33 10.62 37.86
C ARG A 539 42.31 9.89 36.53
N LYS A 540 43.45 9.79 35.85
CA LYS A 540 43.57 9.04 34.60
C LYS A 540 43.28 7.56 34.80
N ASP A 541 43.71 6.95 35.90
CA ASP A 541 43.43 5.55 36.19
C ASP A 541 41.93 5.31 36.45
N ILE A 542 41.25 6.21 37.15
CA ILE A 542 39.79 6.17 37.33
C ILE A 542 39.06 6.35 36.00
N GLU A 543 39.51 7.29 35.17
CA GLU A 543 38.95 7.52 33.84
C GLU A 543 39.15 6.30 32.93
N ILE A 544 40.35 5.71 32.90
CA ILE A 544 40.64 4.48 32.15
C ILE A 544 39.77 3.33 32.66
N ALA A 545 39.60 3.19 33.98
CA ALA A 545 38.72 2.17 34.55
C ALA A 545 37.24 2.41 34.16
N GLY A 546 36.79 3.66 34.17
CA GLY A 546 35.46 4.07 33.71
C GLY A 546 35.25 3.74 32.23
N LEU A 547 36.20 4.14 31.37
CA LEU A 547 36.19 3.86 29.93
C LEU A 547 36.22 2.35 29.64
N ARG A 548 36.96 1.56 30.41
CA ARG A 548 36.95 0.09 30.28
C ARG A 548 35.59 -0.50 30.67
N LYS A 549 34.94 0.02 31.71
CA LYS A 549 33.61 -0.43 32.14
C LYS A 549 32.54 -0.08 31.12
N THR A 550 32.55 1.15 30.59
CA THR A 550 31.60 1.56 29.54
C THR A 550 31.83 0.79 28.24
N LYS A 551 33.10 0.57 27.85
CA LYS A 551 33.45 -0.31 26.72
C LYS A 551 32.89 -1.72 26.92
N TYR A 552 33.12 -2.35 28.07
CA TYR A 552 32.60 -3.69 28.35
C TYR A 552 31.07 -3.73 28.31
N SER A 553 30.41 -2.73 28.88
CA SER A 553 28.94 -2.60 28.82
C SER A 553 28.43 -2.47 27.38
N ALA A 554 29.10 -1.67 26.55
CA ALA A 554 28.76 -1.49 25.14
C ALA A 554 29.00 -2.78 24.33
N GLU A 555 30.11 -3.48 24.56
CA GLU A 555 30.39 -4.77 23.94
C GLU A 555 29.37 -5.84 24.34
N SER A 556 28.93 -5.86 25.61
CA SER A 556 27.89 -6.77 26.08
C SER A 556 26.53 -6.45 25.45
N ALA A 557 26.16 -5.19 25.35
CA ALA A 557 24.94 -4.75 24.67
C ALA A 557 24.97 -5.12 23.17
N LEU A 558 26.12 -4.96 22.51
CA LEU A 558 26.31 -5.37 21.11
C LEU A 558 26.14 -6.87 20.93
N ARG A 559 26.75 -7.71 21.79
CA ARG A 559 26.56 -9.16 21.75
C ARG A 559 25.10 -9.56 21.94
N LYS A 560 24.39 -8.91 22.86
CA LYS A 560 22.96 -9.14 23.09
C LYS A 560 22.12 -8.76 21.86
N ALA A 561 22.36 -7.59 21.29
CA ALA A 561 21.67 -7.13 20.08
C ALA A 561 21.93 -8.05 18.87
N ILE A 562 23.16 -8.56 18.72
CA ILE A 562 23.48 -9.54 17.68
C ILE A 562 22.69 -10.84 17.90
N GLN A 563 22.61 -11.35 19.14
CA GLN A 563 21.84 -12.54 19.45
C GLN A 563 20.34 -12.34 19.16
N GLU A 564 19.76 -11.22 19.59
CA GLU A 564 18.36 -10.88 19.33
C GLU A 564 18.07 -10.78 17.83
N LYS A 565 18.98 -10.18 17.05
CA LYS A 565 18.87 -10.13 15.59
C LYS A 565 18.89 -11.52 14.97
N VAL A 566 19.79 -12.40 15.40
CA VAL A 566 19.88 -13.77 14.87
C VAL A 566 18.59 -14.54 15.17
N ASN A 567 18.08 -14.45 16.40
CA ASN A 567 16.83 -15.10 16.77
C ASN A 567 15.63 -14.57 15.95
N ALA A 568 15.53 -13.25 15.78
CA ALA A 568 14.47 -12.66 14.96
C ALA A 568 14.58 -13.08 13.48
N GLN A 569 15.81 -13.25 12.96
CA GLN A 569 16.04 -13.74 11.61
C GLN A 569 15.63 -15.22 11.45
N GLU A 570 15.88 -16.05 12.47
CA GLU A 570 15.42 -17.45 12.52
C GLU A 570 13.88 -17.53 12.53
N GLU A 571 13.22 -16.77 13.40
CA GLU A 571 11.75 -16.69 13.45
C GLU A 571 11.13 -16.23 12.12
N LEU A 572 11.76 -15.26 11.45
CA LEU A 572 11.35 -14.83 10.12
C LEU A 572 11.58 -15.92 9.06
N GLY A 573 12.68 -16.66 9.15
CA GLY A 573 12.97 -17.81 8.29
C GLY A 573 11.91 -18.90 8.41
N ASP A 574 11.52 -19.25 9.65
CA ASP A 574 10.46 -20.22 9.92
C ASP A 574 9.11 -19.75 9.35
N LYS A 575 8.80 -18.45 9.51
CA LYS A 575 7.57 -17.88 8.98
C LYS A 575 7.55 -17.85 7.46
N ILE A 576 8.69 -17.58 6.81
CA ILE A 576 8.83 -17.67 5.35
C ILE A 576 8.59 -19.12 4.92
N ALA A 577 9.21 -20.10 5.56
CA ALA A 577 9.02 -21.51 5.23
C ALA A 577 7.55 -21.96 5.35
N LEU A 578 6.85 -21.52 6.41
CA LEU A 578 5.42 -21.81 6.59
C LEU A 578 4.55 -21.14 5.51
N LEU A 579 4.87 -19.91 5.14
CA LEU A 579 4.14 -19.20 4.08
C LEU A 579 4.42 -19.80 2.71
N GLU A 580 5.64 -20.22 2.44
CA GLU A 580 6.02 -20.97 1.23
C GLU A 580 5.25 -22.29 1.15
N GLU A 581 5.16 -23.05 2.25
CA GLU A 581 4.37 -24.29 2.30
C GLU A 581 2.87 -24.02 2.04
N GLU A 582 2.32 -22.94 2.59
CA GLU A 582 0.93 -22.54 2.39
C GLU A 582 0.67 -22.06 0.96
N VAL A 583 1.60 -21.31 0.37
CA VAL A 583 1.55 -20.93 -1.05
C VAL A 583 1.60 -22.18 -1.92
N ASP A 584 2.54 -23.09 -1.70
CA ASP A 584 2.60 -24.37 -2.41
C ASP A 584 1.30 -25.16 -2.26
N ARG A 585 0.70 -25.17 -1.07
CA ARG A 585 -0.59 -25.81 -0.80
C ARG A 585 -1.72 -25.16 -1.61
N LEU A 586 -1.77 -23.83 -1.67
CA LEU A 586 -2.77 -23.08 -2.42
C LEU A 586 -2.55 -23.21 -3.93
N GLU A 587 -1.31 -23.23 -4.41
CA GLU A 587 -0.97 -23.50 -5.80
C GLU A 587 -1.42 -24.91 -6.21
N ARG A 588 -1.15 -25.92 -5.37
CA ARG A 588 -1.70 -27.28 -5.54
C ARG A 588 -3.23 -27.31 -5.55
N CYS A 589 -3.89 -26.45 -4.78
CA CYS A 589 -5.36 -26.35 -4.78
C CYS A 589 -5.91 -25.62 -6.03
N LYS A 590 -5.20 -24.62 -6.54
CA LYS A 590 -5.60 -23.81 -7.70
C LYS A 590 -5.36 -24.53 -9.03
N THR A 591 -4.28 -25.28 -9.16
CA THR A 591 -4.06 -26.18 -10.31
C THR A 591 -5.13 -27.29 -10.39
N ARG A 592 -5.80 -27.58 -9.27
CA ARG A 592 -6.90 -28.55 -9.16
C ARG A 592 -8.24 -28.06 -9.73
N GLU A 593 -8.44 -26.74 -9.92
CA GLU A 593 -9.70 -26.16 -10.39
C GLU A 593 -9.93 -26.27 -11.92
N GLY A 594 -9.02 -26.89 -12.68
CA GLY A 594 -9.16 -26.99 -14.14
C GLY A 594 -8.76 -28.32 -14.79
N ALA A 595 -8.21 -29.28 -14.04
CA ALA A 595 -7.61 -30.49 -14.63
C ALA A 595 -8.32 -31.78 -14.23
N ASN A 596 -9.05 -32.34 -15.19
CA ASN A 596 -9.20 -33.77 -15.43
C ASN A 596 -9.84 -34.64 -14.32
N LEU A 597 -10.89 -34.15 -13.65
CA LEU A 597 -11.70 -34.96 -12.73
C LEU A 597 -12.27 -36.22 -13.40
N GLU A 598 -12.62 -36.15 -14.69
CA GLU A 598 -13.11 -37.32 -15.44
C GLU A 598 -12.02 -38.37 -15.68
N TYR A 599 -10.79 -37.97 -16.00
CA TYR A 599 -9.67 -38.92 -16.07
C TYR A 599 -9.34 -39.48 -14.69
N LEU A 600 -9.31 -38.65 -13.65
CA LEU A 600 -9.06 -39.12 -12.29
C LEU A 600 -10.11 -40.13 -11.85
N LYS A 601 -11.39 -39.87 -12.14
CA LYS A 601 -12.49 -40.80 -11.93
C LYS A 601 -12.27 -42.12 -12.68
N ASN A 602 -11.87 -42.08 -13.94
CA ASN A 602 -11.60 -43.27 -14.74
C ASN A 602 -10.40 -44.08 -14.22
N VAL A 603 -9.32 -43.40 -13.80
CA VAL A 603 -8.12 -44.04 -13.23
C VAL A 603 -8.43 -44.64 -11.86
N ILE A 604 -9.20 -43.97 -11.01
CA ILE A 604 -9.64 -44.50 -9.71
C ILE A 604 -10.56 -45.72 -9.89
N ILE A 605 -11.54 -45.64 -10.80
CA ILE A 605 -12.41 -46.78 -11.12
C ILE A 605 -11.57 -47.96 -11.62
N SER A 606 -10.63 -47.72 -12.53
CA SER A 606 -9.72 -48.75 -13.06
C SER A 606 -8.81 -49.33 -11.97
N PHE A 607 -8.33 -48.50 -11.04
CA PHE A 607 -7.53 -48.94 -9.89
C PHE A 607 -8.31 -49.88 -8.93
N ILE A 608 -9.59 -49.59 -8.69
CA ILE A 608 -10.48 -50.42 -7.85
C ILE A 608 -10.81 -51.75 -8.54
N VAL A 609 -11.07 -51.72 -9.86
CA VAL A 609 -11.50 -52.90 -10.63
C VAL A 609 -10.33 -53.82 -10.97
N THR A 610 -9.15 -53.27 -11.28
CA THR A 610 -7.96 -54.07 -11.61
C THR A 610 -7.52 -54.90 -10.42
N ARG A 611 -7.29 -56.20 -10.62
CA ARG A 611 -6.84 -57.14 -9.58
C ARG A 611 -5.33 -57.39 -9.61
N ASP A 612 -4.68 -57.01 -10.70
CA ASP A 612 -3.25 -57.16 -10.94
C ASP A 612 -2.42 -56.11 -10.18
N PRO A 613 -1.37 -56.50 -9.43
CA PRO A 613 -0.55 -55.56 -8.66
C PRO A 613 0.21 -54.55 -9.53
N ASP A 614 0.68 -54.95 -10.71
CA ASP A 614 1.44 -54.06 -11.60
C ASP A 614 0.52 -53.03 -12.27
N GLY A 615 -0.65 -53.45 -12.72
CA GLY A 615 -1.72 -52.56 -13.18
C GLY A 615 -2.18 -51.58 -12.09
N LYS A 616 -2.31 -52.02 -10.83
CA LYS A 616 -2.61 -51.13 -9.69
C LYS A 616 -1.51 -50.10 -9.45
N ARG A 617 -0.24 -50.50 -9.52
CA ARG A 617 0.89 -49.58 -9.35
C ARG A 617 0.96 -48.55 -10.46
N HIS A 618 0.66 -48.94 -11.69
CA HIS A 618 0.60 -48.02 -12.82
C HIS A 618 -0.54 -46.99 -12.68
N MET A 619 -1.75 -47.43 -12.30
CA MET A 619 -2.87 -46.52 -12.02
C MET A 619 -2.60 -45.61 -10.81
N LEU A 620 -1.91 -46.12 -9.79
CA LEU A 620 -1.51 -45.33 -8.63
C LEU A 620 -0.50 -44.23 -8.98
N ASN A 621 0.47 -44.53 -9.84
CA ASN A 621 1.41 -43.52 -10.34
C ASN A 621 0.67 -42.43 -11.15
N ALA A 622 -0.35 -42.80 -11.92
CA ALA A 622 -1.20 -41.84 -12.63
C ALA A 622 -2.04 -40.99 -11.65
N ILE A 623 -2.60 -41.58 -10.59
CA ILE A 623 -3.30 -40.85 -9.52
C ILE A 623 -2.34 -39.88 -8.82
N SER A 624 -1.13 -40.33 -8.49
CA SER A 624 -0.09 -39.52 -7.84
C SER A 624 0.36 -38.34 -8.69
N ALA A 625 0.42 -38.51 -10.02
CA ALA A 625 0.78 -37.44 -10.95
C ALA A 625 -0.35 -36.42 -11.11
N VAL A 626 -1.61 -36.88 -11.16
CA VAL A 626 -2.80 -36.00 -11.29
C VAL A 626 -3.08 -35.23 -10.00
N LEU A 627 -2.90 -35.87 -8.84
CA LEU A 627 -3.10 -35.26 -7.52
C LEU A 627 -1.83 -34.61 -6.94
N GLN A 628 -0.71 -34.66 -7.67
CA GLN A 628 0.58 -34.08 -7.28
C GLN A 628 0.99 -34.42 -5.85
N PHE A 629 1.01 -35.71 -5.52
CA PHE A 629 1.41 -36.16 -4.19
C PHE A 629 2.84 -35.75 -3.86
N THR A 630 3.04 -35.35 -2.61
CA THR A 630 4.37 -35.04 -2.07
C THR A 630 5.24 -36.29 -2.00
N PRO A 631 6.58 -36.15 -2.00
CA PRO A 631 7.48 -37.29 -1.87
C PRO A 631 7.23 -38.15 -0.62
N THR A 632 6.80 -37.51 0.49
CA THR A 632 6.46 -38.16 1.76
C THR A 632 5.17 -38.99 1.67
N GLU A 633 4.14 -38.47 1.00
CA GLU A 633 2.89 -39.20 0.73
C GLU A 633 3.15 -40.40 -0.19
N MET A 634 3.93 -40.20 -1.26
CA MET A 634 4.29 -41.27 -2.19
C MET A 634 5.09 -42.38 -1.47
N GLN A 635 5.98 -42.03 -0.55
CA GLN A 635 6.72 -43.00 0.27
C GLN A 635 5.80 -43.76 1.22
N THR A 636 4.84 -43.08 1.86
CA THR A 636 3.85 -43.71 2.75
C THR A 636 2.98 -44.73 2.01
N ILE A 637 2.54 -44.37 0.80
CA ILE A 637 1.72 -45.24 -0.04
C ILE A 637 2.54 -46.46 -0.53
N ASN A 638 3.76 -46.25 -1.03
CA ASN A 638 4.64 -47.35 -1.45
C ASN A 638 4.93 -48.33 -0.30
N ASN A 639 5.15 -47.82 0.91
CA ASN A 639 5.36 -48.64 2.10
C ASN A 639 4.12 -49.48 2.47
N ALA A 640 2.91 -48.98 2.22
CA ALA A 640 1.67 -49.73 2.41
C ALA A 640 1.47 -50.83 1.35
N PHE A 641 1.92 -50.60 0.12
CA PHE A 641 1.87 -51.58 -0.97
C PHE A 641 2.91 -52.70 -0.84
N HIS A 642 4.08 -52.43 -0.25
CA HIS A 642 5.13 -53.43 0.00
C HIS A 642 4.88 -54.31 1.24
N LYS A 643 3.89 -53.97 2.07
CA LYS A 643 3.55 -54.72 3.31
C LYS A 643 2.54 -55.87 3.11
N LYS A 644 2.29 -56.31 1.88
CA LYS A 644 1.38 -57.43 1.59
C LYS A 644 2.08 -58.56 0.83
#